data_AF-A0A1Z8M343-F1
#
_entry.id   AF-A0A1Z8M343-F1
#
_cell.length_a   1.000
_cell.length_b   1.000
_cell.length_c   1.000
_cell.angle_alpha   90.00
_cell.angle_beta   90.00
_cell.angle_gamma   90.00
#
_symmetry.space_group_name_H-M   'P 1'
#
loop_
_entity.id
_entity.type
_entity.pdbx_description
1 polymer ?
#
loop_
_entity_poly.entity_id
_entity_poly.type
_entity_poly.pdbx_seq_one_letter_code
_entity_poly.pdbx_strand_id
1 'polypeptide(L)'
;MRQITNSEVVDFRAELDQTISELVDEHDDDLDKRAALLSVESASLRAEEDLIGLDFFVTTPNRDRSQVALQLVDLLDPIFGNDGGEHPEIEAFCECGAALIPEDERDEDSLFRSRCSCTLAAAWWLQEQVRKQKSYDDLVGFFATLADDPVADGSDIASELLAIAHRVAATVSEEQLVIQWRFECHSAFRFATVGLTPYVQKLKKNGKGYTKGKRTSTNELLRRPSVLSELDRRICQIIERVHHGSGNDQEMMLSAVHLLARHGNVAWDDNDGEEIQVLDGQLSLRLEPIHSAVNEAGEEFGGLEESDPTTETAHYSIRMCVPGIDVDISQCSVFYFTEQNSQPLVLFIDRNSNRLILAHVHPGLPREAYNFLETRDFGSVVLDRESAHELTKSITTLNRLLPVHLPDELAGPVLDLEPELLIELRPRGGAGLLVRLSIFDQRLIETLTPGSGESIYNTVLDDGPVRLRRDLSGECVLANKTVEQFQLHELSSDGAYRWIALTDQQALDFLSRLYEAGEDAPRMIWPEGESLRIRGTIAPSSLRVQIDDSQDWFGVSGTVDIGGKQIALKDLLDAVTQRRNLVRVGDREFAQISDTFRSRLEQLGDTLVYENGEMKVADAAVPAVADLLGADVPLEVTARWNSVIDTLDALGDYHPDKPESLDVDYRDYQMDGFHWLARLSHWGVGGILA
;
A
#
# COMPACT_ATOMS: atom_id res chain seq x y z
N MET A 1 -36.25 34.65 -4.96
CA MET A 1 -37.29 33.70 -5.40
C MET A 1 -38.62 34.42 -5.53
N ARG A 2 -39.31 34.26 -6.66
CA ARG A 2 -40.68 34.79 -6.86
C ARG A 2 -41.64 33.99 -5.97
N GLN A 3 -42.71 34.63 -5.46
CA GLN A 3 -43.79 33.88 -4.81
C GLN A 3 -44.53 33.08 -5.89
N ILE A 4 -44.37 31.76 -5.83
CA ILE A 4 -45.05 30.81 -6.71
C ILE A 4 -46.52 30.73 -6.26
N THR A 5 -47.44 30.75 -7.22
CA THR A 5 -48.88 30.68 -6.98
C THR A 5 -49.35 29.22 -6.84
N ASN A 6 -50.46 28.99 -6.12
CA ASN A 6 -51.05 27.65 -5.97
C ASN A 6 -51.43 26.97 -7.31
N SER A 7 -51.54 27.71 -8.43
CA SER A 7 -51.80 27.09 -9.75
C SER A 7 -50.52 26.56 -10.39
N GLU A 8 -49.43 27.34 -10.38
CA GLU A 8 -48.10 26.91 -10.90
C GLU A 8 -47.58 25.65 -10.18
N VAL A 9 -48.00 25.47 -8.92
CA VAL A 9 -47.69 24.31 -8.08
C VAL A 9 -48.53 23.06 -8.38
N VAL A 10 -49.81 23.24 -8.75
CA VAL A 10 -50.67 22.13 -9.18
C VAL A 10 -50.22 21.59 -10.53
N ASP A 11 -49.74 22.49 -11.40
CA ASP A 11 -49.13 22.15 -12.68
C ASP A 11 -47.84 21.33 -12.47
N PHE A 12 -46.97 21.72 -11.52
CA PHE A 12 -45.76 20.95 -11.15
C PHE A 12 -46.05 19.51 -10.69
N ARG A 13 -47.08 19.29 -9.87
CA ARG A 13 -47.46 17.93 -9.44
C ARG A 13 -47.95 17.09 -10.61
N ALA A 14 -48.74 17.68 -11.50
CA ALA A 14 -49.28 17.00 -12.68
C ALA A 14 -48.17 16.67 -13.67
N GLU A 15 -47.22 17.58 -13.87
CA GLU A 15 -46.01 17.38 -14.68
C GLU A 15 -45.14 16.26 -14.09
N LEU A 16 -44.85 16.29 -12.79
CA LEU A 16 -44.05 15.24 -12.14
C LEU A 16 -44.71 13.85 -12.20
N ASP A 17 -46.03 13.74 -11.96
CA ASP A 17 -46.74 12.45 -12.08
C ASP A 17 -46.80 11.97 -13.55
N GLN A 18 -46.91 12.89 -14.52
CA GLN A 18 -46.89 12.58 -15.94
C GLN A 18 -45.51 12.09 -16.39
N THR A 19 -44.43 12.77 -16.04
CA THR A 19 -43.06 12.35 -16.41
C THR A 19 -42.67 11.04 -15.71
N ILE A 20 -43.08 10.84 -14.44
CA ILE A 20 -42.92 9.54 -13.79
C ILE A 20 -43.77 8.47 -14.49
N SER A 21 -44.98 8.79 -14.97
CA SER A 21 -45.79 7.84 -15.72
C SER A 21 -45.14 7.43 -17.04
N GLU A 22 -44.51 8.36 -17.75
CA GLU A 22 -43.75 8.06 -18.97
C GLU A 22 -42.57 7.14 -18.69
N LEU A 23 -41.84 7.38 -17.59
CA LEU A 23 -40.81 6.45 -17.11
C LEU A 23 -41.40 5.09 -16.73
N VAL A 24 -42.66 5.04 -16.23
CA VAL A 24 -43.42 3.85 -15.79
C VAL A 24 -44.12 3.10 -16.95
N ASP A 25 -44.37 3.74 -18.08
CA ASP A 25 -45.15 3.17 -19.19
C ASP A 25 -44.27 2.55 -20.30
N GLU A 26 -42.95 2.75 -20.26
CA GLU A 26 -41.98 2.17 -21.23
C GLU A 26 -41.35 0.82 -20.80
N HIS A 27 -42.16 -0.23 -20.56
CA HIS A 27 -41.66 -1.52 -20.04
C HIS A 27 -41.99 -2.79 -20.84
N ASP A 28 -41.13 -3.79 -20.63
CA ASP A 28 -41.33 -5.20 -20.97
C ASP A 28 -41.91 -5.95 -19.74
N ASP A 29 -42.94 -6.79 -19.93
CA ASP A 29 -43.65 -7.59 -18.92
C ASP A 29 -42.72 -8.38 -17.96
N ASP A 30 -41.48 -8.65 -18.37
CA ASP A 30 -40.48 -9.36 -17.58
C ASP A 30 -39.72 -8.45 -16.58
N LEU A 31 -39.59 -7.15 -16.86
CA LEU A 31 -39.02 -6.18 -15.92
C LEU A 31 -40.00 -5.90 -14.77
N ASP A 32 -41.30 -5.80 -15.05
CA ASP A 32 -42.35 -5.58 -14.06
C ASP A 32 -42.37 -6.65 -12.97
N LYS A 33 -42.28 -7.93 -13.38
CA LYS A 33 -42.27 -9.06 -12.45
C LYS A 33 -41.05 -9.04 -11.54
N ARG A 34 -39.90 -8.59 -12.07
CA ARG A 34 -38.65 -8.50 -11.31
C ARG A 34 -38.67 -7.29 -10.37
N ALA A 35 -39.14 -6.13 -10.84
CA ALA A 35 -39.29 -4.92 -10.03
C ALA A 35 -40.26 -5.11 -8.86
N ALA A 36 -41.37 -5.84 -9.07
CA ALA A 36 -42.36 -6.15 -8.03
C ALA A 36 -41.81 -6.99 -6.86
N LEU A 37 -40.66 -7.63 -7.03
CA LEU A 37 -39.99 -8.42 -5.98
C LEU A 37 -38.95 -7.61 -5.20
N LEU A 38 -38.70 -6.35 -5.56
CA LEU A 38 -37.71 -5.50 -4.92
C LEU A 38 -38.33 -4.60 -3.84
N SER A 39 -37.53 -4.20 -2.86
CA SER A 39 -37.91 -3.24 -1.82
C SER A 39 -37.02 -2.00 -1.85
N VAL A 40 -37.63 -0.81 -1.82
CA VAL A 40 -36.92 0.46 -1.58
C VAL A 40 -36.75 0.63 -0.07
N GLU A 41 -35.49 0.61 0.40
CA GLU A 41 -35.16 0.71 1.82
C GLU A 41 -35.09 2.15 2.31
N SER A 42 -34.47 3.02 1.51
CA SER A 42 -34.33 4.43 1.81
C SER A 42 -34.33 5.26 0.53
N ALA A 43 -34.72 6.52 0.69
CA ALA A 43 -34.64 7.55 -0.33
C ALA A 43 -34.00 8.80 0.29
N SER A 44 -33.16 9.51 -0.45
CA SER A 44 -32.56 10.78 -0.04
C SER A 44 -32.59 11.79 -1.19
N LEU A 45 -32.67 13.07 -0.83
CA LEU A 45 -32.74 14.17 -1.78
C LEU A 45 -31.36 14.83 -1.90
N ARG A 46 -30.83 14.90 -3.14
CA ARG A 46 -29.64 15.66 -3.49
C ARG A 46 -30.06 16.91 -4.25
N ALA A 47 -29.60 18.08 -3.81
CA ALA A 47 -29.84 19.34 -4.49
C ALA A 47 -28.50 19.99 -4.86
N GLU A 48 -28.26 20.18 -6.16
CA GLU A 48 -27.12 20.93 -6.73
C GLU A 48 -27.66 22.18 -7.45
N GLU A 49 -26.79 23.14 -7.80
CA GLU A 49 -27.19 24.49 -8.25
C GLU A 49 -28.22 24.51 -9.41
N ASP A 50 -28.18 23.51 -10.30
CA ASP A 50 -29.05 23.40 -11.49
C ASP A 50 -29.82 22.06 -11.58
N LEU A 51 -29.77 21.19 -10.55
CA LEU A 51 -30.29 19.82 -10.63
C LEU A 51 -30.83 19.30 -9.29
N ILE A 52 -31.99 18.62 -9.35
CA ILE A 52 -32.55 17.88 -8.22
C ILE A 52 -32.44 16.38 -8.51
N GLY A 53 -31.70 15.67 -7.66
CA GLY A 53 -31.53 14.23 -7.71
C GLY A 53 -32.19 13.52 -6.54
N LEU A 54 -32.76 12.34 -6.78
CA LEU A 54 -33.25 11.44 -5.74
C LEU A 54 -32.44 10.15 -5.76
N ASP A 55 -31.85 9.81 -4.63
CA ASP A 55 -31.09 8.58 -4.44
C ASP A 55 -31.93 7.56 -3.70
N PHE A 56 -31.88 6.31 -4.18
CA PHE A 56 -32.60 5.19 -3.61
C PHE A 56 -31.64 4.03 -3.38
N PHE A 57 -31.88 3.31 -2.28
CA PHE A 57 -31.32 1.98 -2.09
C PHE A 57 -32.40 0.92 -2.28
N VAL A 58 -32.19 0.06 -3.27
CA VAL A 58 -33.12 -1.01 -3.64
C VAL A 58 -32.52 -2.36 -3.28
N THR A 59 -33.21 -3.16 -2.47
CA THR A 59 -32.79 -4.51 -2.10
C THR A 59 -33.53 -5.59 -2.86
N THR A 60 -32.78 -6.63 -3.23
CA THR A 60 -33.34 -7.86 -3.79
C THR A 60 -33.76 -8.84 -2.69
N PRO A 61 -34.60 -9.86 -2.99
CA PRO A 61 -34.93 -10.92 -2.04
C PRO A 61 -33.70 -11.68 -1.49
N ASN A 62 -32.58 -11.67 -2.21
CA ASN A 62 -31.31 -12.27 -1.79
C ASN A 62 -30.44 -11.35 -0.92
N ARG A 63 -30.94 -10.15 -0.56
CA ARG A 63 -30.25 -9.10 0.20
C ARG A 63 -29.08 -8.42 -0.51
N ASP A 64 -29.02 -8.51 -1.83
CA ASP A 64 -28.13 -7.65 -2.62
C ASP A 64 -28.73 -6.25 -2.71
N ARG A 65 -27.93 -5.22 -2.44
CA ARG A 65 -28.33 -3.81 -2.39
C ARG A 65 -27.77 -3.09 -3.62
N SER A 66 -28.63 -2.40 -4.36
CA SER A 66 -28.26 -1.58 -5.52
C SER A 66 -28.59 -0.12 -5.25
N GLN A 67 -27.67 0.77 -5.61
CA GLN A 67 -27.94 2.21 -5.62
C GLN A 67 -28.58 2.61 -6.95
N VAL A 68 -29.62 3.43 -6.85
CA VAL A 68 -30.37 4.00 -7.98
C VAL A 68 -30.44 5.50 -7.78
N ALA A 69 -30.16 6.27 -8.83
CA ALA A 69 -30.33 7.72 -8.83
C ALA A 69 -31.33 8.12 -9.91
N LEU A 70 -32.34 8.90 -9.55
CA LEU A 70 -33.27 9.54 -10.49
C LEU A 70 -32.95 11.03 -10.52
N GLN A 71 -32.53 11.54 -11.66
CA GLN A 71 -32.23 12.95 -11.90
C GLN A 71 -33.40 13.61 -12.63
N LEU A 72 -33.88 14.71 -12.09
CA LEU A 72 -34.95 15.51 -12.66
C LEU A 72 -34.33 16.64 -13.48
N VAL A 73 -34.47 16.60 -14.80
CA VAL A 73 -33.88 17.56 -15.75
C VAL A 73 -34.98 18.51 -16.27
N ASP A 74 -34.66 19.80 -16.41
CA ASP A 74 -35.52 20.87 -16.94
C ASP A 74 -36.84 21.18 -16.18
N LEU A 75 -37.05 20.59 -15.00
CA LEU A 75 -38.19 20.90 -14.11
C LEU A 75 -38.18 22.33 -13.51
N LEU A 76 -37.11 23.12 -13.73
CA LEU A 76 -36.94 24.46 -13.16
C LEU A 76 -37.10 25.61 -14.19
N ASP A 77 -37.26 25.30 -15.48
CA ASP A 77 -37.28 26.32 -16.54
C ASP A 77 -38.60 27.09 -16.77
N PRO A 78 -39.79 26.72 -16.21
CA PRO A 78 -40.94 27.63 -16.25
C PRO A 78 -40.72 28.91 -15.42
N ILE A 79 -39.71 28.90 -14.53
CA ILE A 79 -39.45 29.97 -13.55
C ILE A 79 -38.46 31.02 -14.11
N PHE A 80 -37.63 30.68 -15.10
CA PHE A 80 -36.53 31.54 -15.59
C PHE A 80 -36.51 31.86 -17.10
N GLY A 81 -37.64 31.67 -17.79
CA GLY A 81 -37.98 32.49 -18.97
C GLY A 81 -37.13 32.28 -20.22
N ASN A 82 -37.05 31.03 -20.70
CA ASN A 82 -36.62 30.73 -22.07
C ASN A 82 -37.80 30.10 -22.84
N ASP A 83 -38.21 30.71 -23.96
CA ASP A 83 -39.32 30.25 -24.82
C ASP A 83 -38.90 29.04 -25.71
N GLY A 84 -38.37 27.97 -25.10
CA GLY A 84 -38.01 26.72 -25.79
C GLY A 84 -38.82 25.55 -25.22
N GLY A 85 -39.65 24.91 -26.06
CA GLY A 85 -40.57 23.86 -25.63
C GLY A 85 -39.93 22.48 -25.54
N GLU A 86 -39.19 22.22 -24.47
CA GLU A 86 -38.79 20.85 -24.09
C GLU A 86 -39.62 20.39 -22.88
N HIS A 87 -40.06 19.14 -22.91
CA HIS A 87 -40.84 18.52 -21.83
C HIS A 87 -39.92 18.19 -20.65
N PRO A 88 -40.37 18.27 -19.39
CA PRO A 88 -39.55 17.86 -18.25
C PRO A 88 -39.18 16.37 -18.36
N GLU A 89 -37.91 16.03 -18.16
CA GLU A 89 -37.37 14.68 -18.34
C GLU A 89 -36.80 14.10 -17.03
N ILE A 90 -36.85 12.76 -16.89
CA ILE A 90 -36.24 12.03 -15.78
C ILE A 90 -35.15 11.11 -16.31
N GLU A 91 -33.91 11.41 -15.98
CA GLU A 91 -32.78 10.51 -16.24
C GLU A 91 -32.61 9.54 -15.07
N ALA A 92 -32.54 8.23 -15.36
CA ALA A 92 -32.42 7.19 -14.34
C ALA A 92 -31.08 6.45 -14.46
N PHE A 93 -30.33 6.39 -13.37
CA PHE A 93 -29.03 5.72 -13.28
C PHE A 93 -29.08 4.60 -12.24
N CYS A 94 -28.44 3.47 -12.52
CA CYS A 94 -28.32 2.38 -11.55
C CYS A 94 -27.00 1.64 -11.67
N GLU A 95 -26.40 1.33 -10.51
CA GLU A 95 -25.14 0.58 -10.42
C GLU A 95 -25.33 -0.94 -10.49
N CYS A 96 -26.56 -1.43 -10.67
CA CYS A 96 -26.77 -2.87 -10.82
C CYS A 96 -26.12 -3.36 -12.12
N GLY A 97 -25.37 -4.46 -12.06
CA GLY A 97 -24.68 -5.05 -13.21
C GLY A 97 -25.59 -5.55 -14.35
N ALA A 98 -26.90 -5.25 -14.29
CA ALA A 98 -27.88 -5.52 -15.34
C ALA A 98 -27.90 -4.43 -16.44
N ALA A 99 -27.19 -3.31 -16.28
CA ALA A 99 -27.08 -2.23 -17.26
C ALA A 99 -26.10 -2.56 -18.42
N LEU A 100 -26.19 -3.75 -19.01
CA LEU A 100 -25.43 -4.12 -20.22
C LEU A 100 -26.40 -4.36 -21.38
N ILE A 101 -26.94 -3.27 -21.93
CA ILE A 101 -27.43 -3.30 -23.31
C ILE A 101 -26.18 -3.23 -24.21
N PRO A 102 -25.95 -4.20 -25.12
CA PRO A 102 -24.86 -4.15 -26.08
C PRO A 102 -24.89 -2.83 -26.86
N GLU A 103 -23.73 -2.24 -27.18
CA GLU A 103 -23.64 -0.94 -27.88
C GLU A 103 -24.46 -0.89 -29.19
N ASP A 104 -24.69 -2.05 -29.79
CA ASP A 104 -25.35 -2.24 -31.09
C ASP A 104 -26.90 -2.10 -31.03
N GLU A 105 -27.50 -2.12 -29.83
CA GLU A 105 -28.95 -1.98 -29.60
C GLU A 105 -29.34 -0.65 -28.93
N ARG A 106 -28.38 0.28 -28.79
CA ARG A 106 -28.66 1.64 -28.29
C ARG A 106 -29.34 2.44 -29.41
N ASP A 107 -30.63 2.72 -29.23
CA ASP A 107 -31.32 3.71 -30.06
C ASP A 107 -30.79 5.10 -29.68
N GLU A 108 -30.13 5.81 -30.61
CA GLU A 108 -29.52 7.13 -30.34
C GLU A 108 -30.58 8.20 -29.98
N ASP A 109 -31.86 7.97 -30.31
CA ASP A 109 -33.02 8.82 -29.98
C ASP A 109 -33.74 8.42 -28.67
N SER A 110 -33.28 7.38 -27.95
CA SER A 110 -33.87 7.01 -26.66
C SER A 110 -33.18 7.75 -25.52
N LEU A 111 -33.89 8.74 -24.96
CA LEU A 111 -33.49 9.59 -23.83
C LEU A 111 -33.24 8.83 -22.51
N PHE A 112 -33.35 7.49 -22.46
CA PHE A 112 -33.28 6.69 -21.23
C PHE A 112 -32.04 5.79 -21.16
N ARG A 113 -30.92 6.32 -20.65
CA ARG A 113 -29.72 5.53 -20.33
C ARG A 113 -29.87 4.81 -18.99
N SER A 114 -30.59 3.67 -18.94
CA SER A 114 -30.44 2.51 -17.99
C SER A 114 -31.78 1.87 -17.59
N ARG A 115 -32.36 1.04 -18.48
CA ARG A 115 -33.56 0.24 -18.16
C ARG A 115 -33.19 -0.98 -17.31
N CYS A 116 -33.55 -0.99 -16.03
CA CYS A 116 -33.40 -2.17 -15.17
C CYS A 116 -34.55 -2.27 -14.15
N SER A 117 -34.72 -3.44 -13.53
CA SER A 117 -35.78 -3.62 -12.53
C SER A 117 -35.60 -2.72 -11.29
N CYS A 118 -34.37 -2.28 -10.98
CA CYS A 118 -34.09 -1.39 -9.85
C CYS A 118 -34.54 0.06 -10.14
N THR A 119 -34.33 0.58 -11.35
CA THR A 119 -34.82 1.90 -11.76
C THR A 119 -36.35 1.94 -11.76
N LEU A 120 -36.99 0.88 -12.25
CA LEU A 120 -38.45 0.75 -12.22
C LEU A 120 -39.03 0.67 -10.80
N ALA A 121 -38.41 -0.09 -9.90
CA ALA A 121 -38.85 -0.17 -8.51
C ALA A 121 -38.76 1.19 -7.78
N ALA A 122 -37.71 1.97 -8.04
CA ALA A 122 -37.56 3.33 -7.52
C ALA A 122 -38.62 4.28 -8.10
N ALA A 123 -38.87 4.22 -9.41
CA ALA A 123 -39.89 5.02 -10.08
C ALA A 123 -41.31 4.74 -9.55
N TRP A 124 -41.69 3.46 -9.39
CA TRP A 124 -42.97 3.07 -8.78
C TRP A 124 -43.12 3.56 -7.36
N TRP A 125 -42.06 3.46 -6.56
CA TRP A 125 -42.08 3.97 -5.19
C TRP A 125 -42.31 5.47 -5.18
N LEU A 126 -41.58 6.22 -6.02
CA LEU A 126 -41.72 7.67 -6.12
C LEU A 126 -43.13 8.07 -6.56
N GLN A 127 -43.67 7.41 -7.59
CA GLN A 127 -45.04 7.63 -8.07
C GLN A 127 -46.07 7.42 -6.95
N GLU A 128 -45.93 6.33 -6.19
CA GLU A 128 -46.81 6.02 -5.08
C GLU A 128 -46.71 7.05 -3.94
N GLN A 129 -45.50 7.55 -3.63
CA GLN A 129 -45.35 8.61 -2.62
C GLN A 129 -45.95 9.93 -3.08
N VAL A 130 -45.70 10.35 -4.33
CA VAL A 130 -46.27 11.58 -4.90
C VAL A 130 -47.80 11.53 -4.94
N ARG A 131 -48.38 10.37 -5.28
CA ARG A 131 -49.84 10.15 -5.27
C ARG A 131 -50.46 10.19 -3.87
N LYS A 132 -49.72 9.76 -2.84
CA LYS A 132 -50.18 9.81 -1.44
C LYS A 132 -50.31 11.23 -0.88
N GLN A 133 -49.53 12.18 -1.39
CA GLN A 133 -49.57 13.56 -0.90
C GLN A 133 -50.85 14.26 -1.36
N LYS A 134 -51.59 14.85 -0.40
CA LYS A 134 -52.92 15.42 -0.65
C LYS A 134 -52.86 16.91 -0.95
N SER A 135 -51.83 17.59 -0.48
CA SER A 135 -51.59 19.01 -0.70
C SER A 135 -50.13 19.29 -1.06
N TYR A 136 -49.85 20.50 -1.52
CA TYR A 136 -48.49 20.94 -1.81
C TYR A 136 -47.61 20.99 -0.57
N ASP A 137 -48.13 21.52 0.54
CA ASP A 137 -47.37 21.59 1.80
C ASP A 137 -46.97 20.19 2.29
N ASP A 138 -47.81 19.18 2.03
CA ASP A 138 -47.47 17.77 2.32
C ASP A 138 -46.34 17.25 1.42
N LEU A 139 -46.31 17.67 0.15
CA LEU A 139 -45.30 17.27 -0.83
C LEU A 139 -43.95 17.94 -0.57
N VAL A 140 -43.94 19.23 -0.24
CA VAL A 140 -42.73 19.95 0.21
C VAL A 140 -42.23 19.40 1.54
N GLY A 141 -43.15 19.15 2.49
CA GLY A 141 -42.81 18.53 3.76
C GLY A 141 -42.18 17.15 3.59
N PHE A 142 -42.70 16.34 2.67
CA PHE A 142 -42.11 15.05 2.30
C PHE A 142 -40.69 15.19 1.74
N PHE A 143 -40.45 16.04 0.74
CA PHE A 143 -39.09 16.25 0.23
C PHE A 143 -38.14 16.84 1.28
N ALA A 144 -38.63 17.70 2.17
CA ALA A 144 -37.85 18.20 3.30
C ALA A 144 -37.48 17.09 4.31
N THR A 145 -38.29 16.03 4.45
CA THR A 145 -37.91 14.85 5.24
C THR A 145 -36.84 13.97 4.58
N LEU A 146 -36.59 14.17 3.29
CA LEU A 146 -35.55 13.47 2.52
C LEU A 146 -34.26 14.28 2.40
N ALA A 147 -34.27 15.55 2.81
CA ALA A 147 -33.11 16.45 2.78
C ALA A 147 -32.28 16.29 4.07
N ASP A 148 -30.97 16.08 3.90
CA ASP A 148 -29.96 15.67 4.90
C ASP A 148 -30.21 16.09 6.36
N ASP A 149 -30.21 15.10 7.26
CA ASP A 149 -29.96 15.27 8.70
C ASP A 149 -28.52 14.76 8.98
N PRO A 150 -27.53 15.65 9.09
CA PRO A 150 -26.11 15.26 9.25
C PRO A 150 -25.83 14.49 10.54
N VAL A 151 -26.76 14.49 11.51
CA VAL A 151 -26.65 13.71 12.75
C VAL A 151 -27.15 12.27 12.55
N ALA A 152 -28.17 12.07 11.72
CA ALA A 152 -28.66 10.73 11.35
C ALA A 152 -27.63 10.00 10.49
N ASP A 153 -27.01 10.67 9.51
CA ASP A 153 -25.94 10.10 8.68
C ASP A 153 -24.72 9.71 9.52
N GLY A 154 -24.36 10.52 10.52
CA GLY A 154 -23.31 10.17 11.47
C GLY A 154 -23.65 8.95 12.33
N SER A 155 -24.93 8.78 12.72
CA SER A 155 -25.41 7.63 13.49
C SER A 155 -25.45 6.35 12.66
N ASP A 156 -25.82 6.44 11.38
CA ASP A 156 -25.85 5.29 10.46
C ASP A 156 -24.44 4.85 10.09
N ILE A 157 -23.52 5.79 9.81
CA ILE A 157 -22.10 5.48 9.59
C ILE A 157 -21.50 4.83 10.85
N ALA A 158 -21.79 5.35 12.04
CA ALA A 158 -21.34 4.74 13.30
C ALA A 158 -21.92 3.33 13.50
N SER A 159 -23.18 3.11 13.15
CA SER A 159 -23.86 1.81 13.25
C SER A 159 -23.31 0.81 12.25
N GLU A 160 -23.01 1.22 11.02
CA GLU A 160 -22.34 0.39 10.00
C GLU A 160 -20.91 0.03 10.41
N LEU A 161 -20.13 1.00 10.90
CA LEU A 161 -18.77 0.75 11.41
C LEU A 161 -18.79 -0.21 12.61
N LEU A 162 -19.76 -0.06 13.52
CA LEU A 162 -19.96 -1.00 14.61
C LEU A 162 -20.37 -2.38 14.11
N ALA A 163 -21.29 -2.48 13.13
CA ALA A 163 -21.67 -3.77 12.54
C ALA A 163 -20.48 -4.46 11.83
N ILE A 164 -19.62 -3.70 11.14
CA ILE A 164 -18.35 -4.19 10.60
C ILE A 164 -17.44 -4.68 11.71
N ALA A 165 -17.22 -3.88 12.76
CA ALA A 165 -16.39 -4.24 13.90
C ALA A 165 -16.89 -5.49 14.62
N HIS A 166 -18.21 -5.63 14.79
CA HIS A 166 -18.84 -6.81 15.39
C HIS A 166 -18.72 -8.06 14.51
N ARG A 167 -18.83 -7.95 13.17
CA ARG A 167 -18.57 -9.07 12.24
C ARG A 167 -17.10 -9.50 12.27
N VAL A 168 -16.19 -8.53 12.37
CA VAL A 168 -14.73 -8.77 12.51
C VAL A 168 -14.39 -9.36 13.89
N ALA A 169 -15.15 -9.01 14.93
CA ALA A 169 -14.97 -9.59 16.27
C ALA A 169 -15.57 -11.01 16.40
N ALA A 170 -16.66 -11.31 15.67
CA ALA A 170 -17.34 -12.61 15.73
C ALA A 170 -16.55 -13.77 15.08
N THR A 171 -15.53 -13.49 14.26
CA THR A 171 -14.65 -14.49 13.64
C THR A 171 -13.59 -15.08 14.59
N VAL A 172 -13.52 -14.65 15.86
CA VAL A 172 -12.45 -15.04 16.80
C VAL A 172 -12.76 -16.32 17.61
N SER A 173 -13.90 -17.01 17.40
CA SER A 173 -14.30 -18.15 18.25
C SER A 173 -14.50 -19.50 17.55
N GLU A 174 -13.98 -19.71 16.35
CA GLU A 174 -13.93 -21.05 15.75
C GLU A 174 -12.52 -21.64 15.89
N GLU A 175 -12.40 -22.85 16.43
CA GLU A 175 -11.13 -23.58 16.51
C GLU A 175 -10.51 -23.72 15.11
N GLN A 176 -9.27 -23.26 14.96
CA GLN A 176 -8.53 -23.34 13.70
C GLN A 176 -8.36 -24.80 13.27
N LEU A 177 -8.66 -25.10 12.00
CA LEU A 177 -8.48 -26.43 11.44
C LEU A 177 -6.99 -26.75 11.31
N VAL A 178 -6.63 -27.99 11.63
CA VAL A 178 -5.30 -28.54 11.37
C VAL A 178 -5.34 -29.30 10.05
N ILE A 179 -4.60 -28.81 9.05
CA ILE A 179 -4.52 -29.40 7.72
C ILE A 179 -3.17 -30.08 7.56
N GLN A 180 -3.18 -31.29 7.01
CA GLN A 180 -2.00 -31.96 6.49
C GLN A 180 -2.07 -31.95 4.97
N TRP A 181 -1.07 -31.37 4.32
CA TRP A 181 -0.98 -31.34 2.86
C TRP A 181 -0.30 -32.60 2.36
N ARG A 182 -1.01 -33.38 1.54
CA ARG A 182 -0.47 -34.55 0.84
C ARG A 182 0.14 -34.12 -0.47
N PHE A 183 1.43 -34.35 -0.62
CA PHE A 183 2.21 -34.03 -1.80
C PHE A 183 2.38 -35.26 -2.68
N GLU A 184 2.10 -35.09 -3.97
CA GLU A 184 2.43 -36.07 -5.01
C GLU A 184 3.15 -35.39 -6.18
N CYS A 185 4.08 -36.11 -6.79
CA CYS A 185 4.73 -35.68 -8.02
C CYS A 185 4.88 -36.86 -8.96
N HIS A 186 4.42 -36.69 -10.20
CA HIS A 186 4.40 -37.73 -11.22
C HIS A 186 5.17 -37.28 -12.46
N SER A 187 5.98 -38.17 -13.03
CA SER A 187 6.57 -37.97 -14.36
C SER A 187 5.58 -38.44 -15.43
N ALA A 188 5.03 -37.53 -16.22
CA ALA A 188 4.11 -37.88 -17.30
C ALA A 188 4.76 -37.64 -18.66
N PHE A 189 5.45 -38.66 -19.21
CA PHE A 189 6.04 -38.82 -20.57
C PHE A 189 6.91 -37.68 -21.17
N ARG A 190 6.75 -36.41 -20.74
CA ARG A 190 7.46 -35.19 -21.16
C ARG A 190 7.49 -34.07 -20.11
N PHE A 191 6.63 -34.08 -19.07
CA PHE A 191 6.62 -33.06 -18.01
C PHE A 191 6.28 -33.67 -16.65
N ALA A 192 6.81 -33.08 -15.58
CA ALA A 192 6.45 -33.44 -14.22
C ALA A 192 5.16 -32.71 -13.82
N THR A 193 4.22 -33.37 -13.16
CA THR A 193 3.04 -32.74 -12.57
C THR A 193 3.10 -32.87 -11.05
N VAL A 194 2.66 -31.82 -10.35
CA VAL A 194 2.60 -31.79 -8.89
C VAL A 194 1.14 -31.69 -8.44
N GLY A 195 0.78 -32.49 -7.44
CA GLY A 195 -0.53 -32.48 -6.81
C GLY A 195 -0.42 -32.18 -5.32
N LEU A 196 -1.39 -31.41 -4.81
CA LEU A 196 -1.54 -31.08 -3.40
C LEU A 196 -2.97 -31.38 -2.95
N THR A 197 -3.12 -32.28 -1.99
CA THR A 197 -4.44 -32.65 -1.47
C THR A 197 -4.53 -32.34 0.03
N PRO A 198 -5.52 -31.56 0.49
CA PRO A 198 -5.65 -31.26 1.91
C PRO A 198 -6.38 -32.38 2.67
N TYR A 199 -5.82 -32.76 3.82
CA TYR A 199 -6.42 -33.69 4.76
C TYR A 199 -6.68 -32.98 6.09
N VAL A 200 -7.96 -32.82 6.46
CA VAL A 200 -8.33 -32.19 7.73
C VAL A 200 -8.14 -33.18 8.87
N GLN A 201 -7.19 -32.89 9.75
CA GLN A 201 -6.85 -33.71 10.90
C GLN A 201 -7.64 -33.30 12.15
N LYS A 202 -7.90 -34.27 13.02
CA LYS A 202 -8.50 -34.04 14.33
C LYS A 202 -7.56 -34.52 15.42
N LEU A 203 -7.58 -33.85 16.57
CA LEU A 203 -6.84 -34.33 17.73
C LEU A 203 -7.39 -35.70 18.14
N LYS A 204 -6.49 -36.67 18.38
CA LYS A 204 -6.90 -38.01 18.84
C LYS A 204 -7.51 -37.91 20.25
N LYS A 205 -8.45 -38.81 20.57
CA LYS A 205 -9.14 -38.85 21.88
C LYS A 205 -8.21 -38.99 23.10
N ASN A 206 -6.98 -39.45 22.88
CA ASN A 206 -5.95 -39.59 23.90
C ASN A 206 -5.10 -38.31 24.10
N GLY A 207 -5.40 -37.22 23.36
CA GLY A 207 -4.66 -35.97 23.38
C GLY A 207 -3.24 -36.04 22.81
N LYS A 208 -2.82 -37.20 22.26
CA LYS A 208 -1.47 -37.42 21.72
C LYS A 208 -1.52 -37.59 20.21
N GLY A 209 -1.16 -36.50 19.52
CA GLY A 209 -1.06 -36.43 18.07
C GLY A 209 -2.41 -36.38 17.36
N TYR A 210 -2.34 -36.36 16.04
CA TYR A 210 -3.48 -36.13 15.15
C TYR A 210 -3.91 -37.42 14.45
N THR A 211 -5.17 -37.48 13.99
CA THR A 211 -5.67 -38.55 13.11
C THR A 211 -5.00 -38.47 11.73
N LYS A 212 -5.07 -39.53 10.91
CA LYS A 212 -4.59 -39.52 9.50
C LYS A 212 -5.28 -38.45 8.61
N GLY A 213 -6.33 -37.82 9.14
CA GLY A 213 -7.12 -36.79 8.48
C GLY A 213 -8.17 -37.35 7.53
N LYS A 214 -9.16 -36.52 7.19
CA LYS A 214 -10.15 -36.79 6.14
C LYS A 214 -9.80 -35.93 4.93
N ARG A 215 -9.73 -36.55 3.74
CA ARG A 215 -9.59 -35.82 2.48
C ARG A 215 -10.76 -34.83 2.33
N THR A 216 -10.44 -33.57 2.08
CA THR A 216 -11.41 -32.48 1.90
C THR A 216 -11.07 -31.70 0.63
N SER A 217 -12.05 -31.04 -0.01
CA SER A 217 -11.77 -30.18 -1.17
C SER A 217 -11.37 -28.77 -0.71
N THR A 218 -10.52 -28.12 -1.49
CA THR A 218 -10.10 -26.72 -1.27
C THR A 218 -11.29 -25.75 -1.33
N ASN A 219 -12.26 -25.97 -2.22
CA ASN A 219 -13.53 -25.22 -2.26
C ASN A 219 -14.30 -25.28 -0.92
N GLU A 220 -14.42 -26.47 -0.32
CA GLU A 220 -15.13 -26.65 0.95
C GLU A 220 -14.42 -25.92 2.10
N LEU A 221 -13.08 -25.93 2.10
CA LEU A 221 -12.28 -25.19 3.08
C LEU A 221 -12.44 -23.67 2.93
N LEU A 222 -12.44 -23.15 1.70
CA LEU A 222 -12.60 -21.71 1.44
C LEU A 222 -13.99 -21.15 1.79
N ARG A 223 -15.02 -22.00 1.93
CA ARG A 223 -16.32 -21.58 2.46
C ARG A 223 -16.28 -21.19 3.95
N ARG A 224 -15.19 -21.53 4.64
CA ARG A 224 -14.95 -21.19 6.05
C ARG A 224 -13.54 -20.59 6.22
N PRO A 225 -13.27 -19.39 5.67
CA PRO A 225 -11.92 -18.82 5.66
C PRO A 225 -11.44 -18.39 7.06
N SER A 226 -12.36 -18.23 8.02
CA SER A 226 -12.10 -17.89 9.43
C SER A 226 -11.32 -18.98 10.17
N VAL A 227 -11.52 -20.25 9.82
CA VAL A 227 -10.90 -21.40 10.52
C VAL A 227 -9.58 -21.86 9.89
N LEU A 228 -9.14 -21.24 8.80
CA LEU A 228 -7.90 -21.58 8.11
C LEU A 228 -6.76 -20.69 8.59
N SER A 229 -5.55 -21.26 8.65
CA SER A 229 -4.35 -20.43 8.76
C SER A 229 -4.19 -19.53 7.52
N GLU A 230 -3.45 -18.44 7.66
CA GLU A 230 -3.04 -17.58 6.54
C GLU A 230 -2.43 -18.42 5.39
N LEU A 231 -1.55 -19.36 5.73
CA LEU A 231 -0.85 -20.23 4.78
C LEU A 231 -1.82 -21.21 4.10
N ASP A 232 -2.66 -21.89 4.86
CA ASP A 232 -3.64 -22.84 4.32
C ASP A 232 -4.65 -22.15 3.40
N ARG A 233 -5.13 -20.96 3.81
CA ARG A 233 -6.04 -20.15 2.99
C ARG A 233 -5.40 -19.81 1.65
N ARG A 234 -4.12 -19.40 1.66
CA ARG A 234 -3.38 -19.04 0.46
C ARG A 234 -3.13 -20.24 -0.45
N ILE A 235 -2.77 -21.41 0.10
CA ILE A 235 -2.61 -22.65 -0.68
C ILE A 235 -3.95 -23.06 -1.31
N CYS A 236 -5.06 -23.04 -0.54
CA CYS A 236 -6.39 -23.35 -1.05
C CYS A 236 -6.82 -22.40 -2.20
N GLN A 237 -6.58 -21.09 -2.07
CA GLN A 237 -6.89 -20.11 -3.11
C GLN A 237 -6.11 -20.38 -4.40
N ILE A 238 -4.82 -20.72 -4.29
CA ILE A 238 -3.99 -21.05 -5.44
C ILE A 238 -4.54 -22.29 -6.17
N ILE A 239 -4.83 -23.36 -5.43
CA ILE A 239 -5.35 -24.62 -6.00
C ILE A 239 -6.72 -24.41 -6.65
N GLU A 240 -7.62 -23.63 -6.05
CA GLU A 240 -8.93 -23.35 -6.67
C GLU A 240 -8.81 -22.48 -7.94
N ARG A 241 -7.87 -21.54 -7.99
CA ARG A 241 -7.59 -20.78 -9.22
C ARG A 241 -7.10 -21.69 -10.34
N VAL A 242 -6.28 -22.69 -10.02
CA VAL A 242 -5.85 -23.73 -10.96
C VAL A 242 -7.03 -24.56 -11.47
N HIS A 243 -7.94 -24.99 -10.58
CA HIS A 243 -9.11 -25.77 -10.99
C HIS A 243 -10.11 -25.02 -11.88
N HIS A 244 -10.14 -23.67 -11.82
CA HIS A 244 -11.09 -22.83 -12.55
C HIS A 244 -10.48 -22.05 -13.73
N GLY A 245 -9.15 -22.08 -13.90
CA GLY A 245 -8.42 -21.36 -14.92
C GLY A 245 -8.28 -22.13 -16.25
N SER A 246 -7.86 -21.43 -17.30
CA SER A 246 -7.60 -21.98 -18.64
C SER A 246 -6.16 -21.76 -19.13
N GLY A 247 -5.20 -21.49 -18.22
CA GLY A 247 -3.79 -21.36 -18.55
C GLY A 247 -2.85 -21.16 -17.34
N ASN A 248 -1.62 -21.69 -17.44
CA ASN A 248 -0.52 -21.70 -16.46
C ASN A 248 -0.78 -22.44 -15.12
N ASP A 249 -1.53 -23.56 -15.18
CA ASP A 249 -1.86 -24.41 -14.03
C ASP A 249 -0.61 -24.91 -13.26
N GLN A 250 0.47 -25.24 -13.98
CA GLN A 250 1.71 -25.73 -13.37
C GLN A 250 2.43 -24.64 -12.56
N GLU A 251 2.55 -23.43 -13.11
CA GLU A 251 3.15 -22.27 -12.45
C GLU A 251 2.45 -21.93 -11.11
N MET A 252 1.12 -21.89 -11.14
CA MET A 252 0.35 -21.63 -9.93
C MET A 252 0.52 -22.78 -8.93
N MET A 253 0.51 -24.04 -9.36
CA MET A 253 0.78 -25.17 -8.47
C MET A 253 2.17 -25.11 -7.84
N LEU A 254 3.21 -24.72 -8.58
CA LEU A 254 4.56 -24.54 -8.03
C LEU A 254 4.62 -23.43 -6.97
N SER A 255 3.82 -22.37 -7.14
CA SER A 255 3.67 -21.32 -6.11
C SER A 255 3.08 -21.88 -4.81
N ALA A 256 2.14 -22.83 -4.90
CA ALA A 256 1.62 -23.54 -3.72
C ALA A 256 2.67 -24.46 -3.08
N VAL A 257 3.52 -25.12 -3.88
CA VAL A 257 4.63 -25.95 -3.38
C VAL A 257 5.64 -25.11 -2.60
N HIS A 258 5.98 -23.90 -3.05
CA HIS A 258 6.88 -23.00 -2.32
C HIS A 258 6.36 -22.67 -0.92
N LEU A 259 5.04 -22.58 -0.74
CA LEU A 259 4.43 -22.34 0.58
C LEU A 259 4.59 -23.54 1.52
N LEU A 260 4.81 -24.76 0.99
CA LEU A 260 5.01 -25.95 1.81
C LEU A 260 6.30 -25.92 2.63
N ALA A 261 7.37 -25.27 2.17
CA ALA A 261 8.60 -25.11 2.95
C ALA A 261 8.36 -24.36 4.27
N ARG A 262 7.32 -23.52 4.30
CA ARG A 262 6.87 -22.78 5.49
C ARG A 262 5.74 -23.49 6.24
N HIS A 263 5.32 -24.66 5.76
CA HIS A 263 4.20 -25.42 6.31
C HIS A 263 4.74 -26.59 7.15
N GLY A 264 4.40 -26.62 8.44
CA GLY A 264 4.93 -27.62 9.38
C GLY A 264 4.27 -29.00 9.33
N ASN A 265 3.27 -29.22 8.47
CA ASN A 265 2.52 -30.48 8.40
C ASN A 265 2.27 -30.92 6.95
N VAL A 266 3.30 -31.54 6.36
CA VAL A 266 3.31 -32.00 4.96
C VAL A 266 3.68 -33.47 4.95
N ALA A 267 3.11 -34.23 4.01
CA ALA A 267 3.32 -35.68 3.95
C ALA A 267 3.15 -36.21 2.52
N TRP A 268 3.63 -37.42 2.24
CA TRP A 268 3.44 -38.03 0.92
C TRP A 268 1.96 -38.38 0.72
N ASP A 269 1.47 -38.29 -0.52
CA ASP A 269 0.17 -38.88 -0.89
C ASP A 269 0.30 -40.40 -1.07
N ASP A 270 0.63 -41.08 0.02
CA ASP A 270 0.62 -42.54 0.13
C ASP A 270 -0.37 -43.01 1.20
N ASN A 271 -0.57 -44.32 1.30
CA ASN A 271 -1.57 -44.91 2.22
C ASN A 271 -1.24 -44.67 3.69
N ASP A 272 0.04 -44.48 4.01
CA ASP A 272 0.54 -44.34 5.37
C ASP A 272 0.64 -42.90 5.83
N GLY A 273 0.77 -42.01 4.86
CA GLY A 273 0.79 -40.60 5.03
C GLY A 273 2.05 -40.11 5.72
N GLU A 274 3.20 -40.67 5.33
CA GLU A 274 4.48 -40.40 5.97
C GLU A 274 4.85 -38.91 5.87
N GLU A 275 5.24 -38.33 7.00
CA GLU A 275 5.61 -36.92 7.09
C GLU A 275 6.85 -36.62 6.26
N ILE A 276 6.82 -35.49 5.55
CA ILE A 276 7.90 -35.02 4.71
C ILE A 276 8.52 -33.80 5.38
N GLN A 277 9.84 -33.77 5.44
CA GLN A 277 10.56 -32.53 5.69
C GLN A 277 10.74 -31.77 4.37
N VAL A 278 10.11 -30.60 4.26
CA VAL A 278 10.27 -29.71 3.11
C VAL A 278 11.40 -28.73 3.40
N LEU A 279 12.43 -28.73 2.56
CA LEU A 279 13.60 -27.87 2.66
C LEU A 279 13.69 -27.00 1.41
N ASP A 280 14.16 -25.77 1.56
CA ASP A 280 14.39 -24.86 0.45
C ASP A 280 15.84 -24.34 0.45
N GLY A 281 16.39 -24.11 -0.72
CA GLY A 281 17.76 -23.61 -0.87
C GLY A 281 18.10 -23.27 -2.31
N GLN A 282 19.25 -22.62 -2.52
CA GLN A 282 19.71 -22.24 -3.86
C GLN A 282 20.44 -23.41 -4.53
N LEU A 283 20.06 -23.73 -5.76
CA LEU A 283 20.78 -24.72 -6.55
C LEU A 283 22.19 -24.22 -6.87
N SER A 284 23.19 -25.08 -6.61
CA SER A 284 24.60 -24.79 -6.86
C SER A 284 25.30 -25.99 -7.50
N LEU A 285 26.46 -25.77 -8.11
CA LEU A 285 27.37 -26.82 -8.59
C LEU A 285 28.60 -26.88 -7.69
N ARG A 286 29.20 -28.06 -7.55
CA ARG A 286 30.46 -28.25 -6.85
C ARG A 286 31.41 -29.03 -7.74
N LEU A 287 32.64 -28.55 -7.86
CA LEU A 287 33.74 -29.31 -8.45
C LEU A 287 34.45 -30.06 -7.31
N GLU A 288 34.51 -31.38 -7.42
CA GLU A 288 35.20 -32.25 -6.46
C GLU A 288 36.43 -32.88 -7.13
N PRO A 289 37.63 -32.81 -6.51
CA PRO A 289 38.83 -33.41 -7.06
C PRO A 289 38.73 -34.94 -6.99
N ILE A 290 39.12 -35.59 -8.09
CA ILE A 290 39.26 -37.06 -8.15
C ILE A 290 40.76 -37.36 -8.05
N HIS A 291 41.16 -37.93 -6.91
CA HIS A 291 42.54 -38.37 -6.71
C HIS A 291 42.71 -39.78 -7.27
N SER A 292 43.56 -39.95 -8.27
CA SER A 292 44.01 -41.28 -8.74
C SER A 292 45.40 -41.58 -8.19
N ALA A 293 45.58 -42.75 -7.58
CA ALA A 293 46.90 -43.22 -7.16
C ALA A 293 47.68 -43.66 -8.40
N VAL A 294 48.81 -43.02 -8.70
CA VAL A 294 49.71 -43.39 -9.80
C VAL A 294 50.98 -44.00 -9.20
N ASN A 295 51.24 -45.28 -9.45
CA ASN A 295 52.57 -45.87 -9.21
C ASN A 295 53.44 -45.72 -10.47
N GLU A 296 54.77 -45.66 -10.29
CA GLU A 296 55.82 -45.44 -11.32
C GLU A 296 55.83 -46.43 -12.52
N ALA A 297 54.84 -47.31 -12.67
CA ALA A 297 54.71 -48.27 -13.76
C ALA A 297 53.41 -48.15 -14.60
N GLY A 298 52.51 -47.20 -14.30
CA GLY A 298 51.38 -46.87 -15.19
C GLY A 298 50.22 -47.89 -15.24
N GLU A 299 49.91 -48.58 -14.12
CA GLU A 299 48.69 -49.38 -13.99
C GLU A 299 47.81 -48.85 -12.84
N GLU A 300 46.51 -48.68 -13.10
CA GLU A 300 45.48 -48.23 -12.14
C GLU A 300 45.12 -49.33 -11.14
N PHE A 301 45.19 -49.05 -9.83
CA PHE A 301 44.63 -49.93 -8.79
C PHE A 301 43.57 -49.18 -7.96
N GLY A 302 42.38 -49.77 -7.87
CA GLY A 302 41.31 -49.29 -7.00
C GLY A 302 41.50 -49.74 -5.55
N GLY A 303 41.65 -48.78 -4.64
CA GLY A 303 41.64 -48.99 -3.19
C GLY A 303 42.26 -47.81 -2.44
N LEU A 304 41.43 -47.05 -1.73
CA LEU A 304 41.84 -45.91 -0.90
C LEU A 304 42.24 -46.38 0.50
N GLU A 305 43.48 -46.11 0.92
CA GLU A 305 43.82 -45.83 2.31
C GLU A 305 44.48 -44.44 2.37
N GLU A 306 44.10 -43.68 3.40
CA GLU A 306 44.54 -42.30 3.63
C GLU A 306 46.07 -42.22 3.82
N SER A 307 46.63 -41.13 3.28
CA SER A 307 48.00 -40.59 3.47
C SER A 307 49.12 -41.12 2.56
N ASP A 308 49.24 -40.54 1.35
CA ASP A 308 50.54 -40.33 0.69
C ASP A 308 50.52 -39.03 -0.15
N PRO A 309 51.54 -38.15 -0.12
CA PRO A 309 51.49 -36.77 -0.66
C PRO A 309 51.87 -36.66 -2.15
N THR A 310 51.83 -37.75 -2.92
CA THR A 310 52.12 -37.75 -4.37
C THR A 310 50.92 -38.20 -5.20
N THR A 311 49.71 -37.86 -4.78
CA THR A 311 48.49 -37.97 -5.60
C THR A 311 48.33 -36.69 -6.41
N GLU A 312 48.71 -36.72 -7.70
CA GLU A 312 48.35 -35.63 -8.61
C GLU A 312 46.84 -35.69 -8.90
N THR A 313 46.11 -34.63 -8.58
CA THR A 313 44.71 -34.45 -8.98
C THR A 313 44.64 -34.33 -10.50
N ALA A 314 44.29 -35.43 -11.17
CA ALA A 314 44.23 -35.49 -12.63
C ALA A 314 42.91 -34.96 -13.19
N HIS A 315 41.84 -35.05 -12.39
CA HIS A 315 40.47 -34.90 -12.87
C HIS A 315 39.53 -34.34 -11.80
N TYR A 316 38.41 -33.74 -12.22
CA TYR A 316 37.39 -33.14 -11.35
C TYR A 316 35.98 -33.61 -11.74
N SER A 317 35.15 -34.04 -10.80
CA SER A 317 33.72 -34.31 -11.04
C SER A 317 32.89 -33.07 -10.74
N ILE A 318 31.83 -32.84 -11.52
CA ILE A 318 30.86 -31.77 -11.28
C ILE A 318 29.62 -32.39 -10.62
N ARG A 319 29.21 -31.90 -9.45
CA ARG A 319 28.02 -32.37 -8.73
C ARG A 319 27.04 -31.23 -8.51
N MET A 320 25.75 -31.47 -8.72
CA MET A 320 24.71 -30.56 -8.23
C MET A 320 24.65 -30.67 -6.71
N CYS A 321 24.46 -29.55 -6.02
CA CYS A 321 24.32 -29.48 -4.58
C CYS A 321 23.38 -28.34 -4.16
N VAL A 322 22.87 -28.44 -2.93
CA VAL A 322 22.15 -27.34 -2.27
C VAL A 322 22.91 -27.04 -0.97
N PRO A 323 23.67 -25.93 -0.90
CA PRO A 323 24.49 -25.62 0.27
C PRO A 323 23.68 -25.62 1.57
N GLY A 324 24.26 -26.19 2.63
CA GLY A 324 23.59 -26.34 3.93
C GLY A 324 22.64 -27.54 4.05
N ILE A 325 22.42 -28.29 2.97
CA ILE A 325 21.58 -29.49 2.97
C ILE A 325 22.44 -30.74 2.66
N ASP A 326 22.58 -31.62 3.64
CA ASP A 326 23.32 -32.88 3.50
C ASP A 326 22.45 -33.95 2.83
N VAL A 327 22.45 -33.97 1.49
CA VAL A 327 21.70 -34.89 0.66
C VAL A 327 22.58 -35.39 -0.48
N ASP A 328 22.62 -36.71 -0.67
CA ASP A 328 23.16 -37.28 -1.89
C ASP A 328 22.12 -37.20 -3.01
N ILE A 329 22.23 -36.14 -3.81
CA ILE A 329 21.34 -35.87 -4.95
C ILE A 329 21.31 -37.03 -5.96
N SER A 330 22.37 -37.86 -6.03
CA SER A 330 22.39 -39.03 -6.92
C SER A 330 21.36 -40.11 -6.53
N GLN A 331 20.89 -40.09 -5.28
CA GLN A 331 19.85 -40.98 -4.77
C GLN A 331 18.45 -40.35 -4.83
N CYS A 332 18.34 -39.11 -5.32
CA CYS A 332 17.08 -38.39 -5.43
C CYS A 332 16.45 -38.56 -6.81
N SER A 333 15.12 -38.59 -6.86
CA SER A 333 14.40 -38.30 -8.11
C SER A 333 14.41 -36.80 -8.34
N VAL A 334 14.92 -36.36 -9.49
CA VAL A 334 15.07 -34.95 -9.85
C VAL A 334 14.00 -34.54 -10.87
N PHE A 335 13.27 -33.46 -10.59
CA PHE A 335 12.28 -32.91 -11.51
C PHE A 335 12.57 -31.44 -11.80
N TYR A 336 12.48 -31.07 -13.06
CA TYR A 336 12.82 -29.76 -13.58
C TYR A 336 11.54 -29.01 -13.98
N PHE A 337 11.37 -27.77 -13.50
CA PHE A 337 10.21 -26.92 -13.80
C PHE A 337 10.63 -25.54 -14.34
N THR A 338 10.37 -25.28 -15.62
CA THR A 338 10.76 -24.04 -16.33
C THR A 338 9.78 -23.58 -17.40
N GLU A 339 8.60 -23.13 -16.98
CA GLU A 339 7.69 -22.41 -17.89
C GLU A 339 8.04 -20.91 -17.96
N GLN A 340 7.63 -20.26 -19.06
CA GLN A 340 8.17 -18.97 -19.53
C GLN A 340 8.02 -17.77 -18.58
N ASN A 341 7.24 -17.88 -17.49
CA ASN A 341 6.91 -16.77 -16.59
C ASN A 341 7.17 -17.04 -15.09
N SER A 342 7.65 -18.23 -14.70
CA SER A 342 7.81 -18.64 -13.29
C SER A 342 9.26 -18.62 -12.81
N GLN A 343 9.47 -18.53 -11.49
CA GLN A 343 10.78 -18.81 -10.90
C GLN A 343 11.17 -20.27 -11.20
N PRO A 344 12.30 -20.51 -11.89
CA PRO A 344 12.73 -21.86 -12.23
C PRO A 344 13.03 -22.66 -10.95
N LEU A 345 12.51 -23.89 -10.89
CA LEU A 345 12.60 -24.76 -9.73
C LEU A 345 13.10 -26.14 -10.13
N VAL A 346 14.09 -26.64 -9.38
CA VAL A 346 14.50 -28.03 -9.42
C VAL A 346 14.04 -28.70 -8.12
N LEU A 347 13.27 -29.77 -8.25
CA LEU A 347 12.71 -30.51 -7.13
C LEU A 347 13.51 -31.80 -6.93
N PHE A 348 14.15 -31.94 -5.77
CA PHE A 348 14.76 -33.20 -5.37
C PHE A 348 13.85 -33.95 -4.40
N ILE A 349 13.48 -35.17 -4.78
CA ILE A 349 12.67 -36.07 -3.94
C ILE A 349 13.59 -37.16 -3.38
N ASP A 350 13.90 -37.08 -2.10
CA ASP A 350 14.63 -38.10 -1.33
C ASP A 350 13.61 -38.93 -0.54
N ARG A 351 13.17 -40.04 -1.14
CA ARG A 351 12.23 -40.99 -0.50
C ARG A 351 12.87 -41.76 0.65
N ASN A 352 14.19 -41.90 0.70
CA ASN A 352 14.86 -42.67 1.74
C ASN A 352 14.87 -41.91 3.07
N SER A 353 15.02 -40.59 3.01
CA SER A 353 15.03 -39.73 4.19
C SER A 353 13.73 -38.95 4.40
N ASN A 354 12.70 -39.19 3.57
CA ASN A 354 11.44 -38.44 3.56
C ASN A 354 11.64 -36.91 3.48
N ARG A 355 12.48 -36.48 2.52
CA ARG A 355 12.77 -35.06 2.28
C ARG A 355 12.33 -34.62 0.89
N LEU A 356 11.76 -33.43 0.83
CA LEU A 356 11.43 -32.70 -0.39
C LEU A 356 12.29 -31.43 -0.42
N ILE A 357 13.20 -31.32 -1.38
CA ILE A 357 14.10 -30.17 -1.46
C ILE A 357 13.71 -29.33 -2.67
N LEU A 358 13.35 -28.07 -2.39
CA LEU A 358 13.03 -27.05 -3.37
C LEU A 358 14.32 -26.29 -3.68
N ALA A 359 14.99 -26.65 -4.77
CA ALA A 359 16.20 -26.00 -5.19
C ALA A 359 15.89 -24.88 -6.18
N HIS A 360 15.97 -23.64 -5.70
CA HIS A 360 15.69 -22.46 -6.49
C HIS A 360 16.83 -22.17 -7.46
N VAL A 361 16.47 -21.91 -8.70
CA VAL A 361 17.40 -21.46 -9.74
C VAL A 361 17.25 -19.96 -9.91
N HIS A 362 18.36 -19.26 -10.19
CA HIS A 362 18.30 -17.82 -10.40
C HIS A 362 17.39 -17.51 -11.60
N PRO A 363 16.43 -16.57 -11.49
CA PRO A 363 15.46 -16.28 -12.55
C PRO A 363 16.11 -15.73 -13.84
N GLY A 364 17.31 -15.16 -13.73
CA GLY A 364 18.09 -14.70 -14.88
C GLY A 364 18.88 -15.80 -15.62
N LEU A 365 18.82 -17.07 -15.20
CA LEU A 365 19.54 -18.15 -15.87
C LEU A 365 18.95 -18.41 -17.26
N PRO A 366 19.73 -18.30 -18.36
CA PRO A 366 19.23 -18.55 -19.70
C PRO A 366 18.68 -19.97 -19.86
N ARG A 367 17.61 -20.13 -20.66
CA ARG A 367 16.98 -21.44 -20.92
C ARG A 367 17.96 -22.49 -21.43
N GLU A 368 18.97 -22.09 -22.20
CA GLU A 368 20.03 -22.98 -22.69
C GLU A 368 20.86 -23.58 -21.56
N ALA A 369 21.22 -22.77 -20.56
CA ALA A 369 21.95 -23.22 -19.38
C ALA A 369 21.08 -24.12 -18.49
N TYR A 370 19.78 -23.85 -18.42
CA TYR A 370 18.85 -24.74 -17.72
C TYR A 370 18.69 -26.09 -18.43
N ASN A 371 18.48 -26.09 -19.76
CA ASN A 371 18.42 -27.32 -20.55
C ASN A 371 19.72 -28.13 -20.42
N PHE A 372 20.86 -27.45 -20.27
CA PHE A 372 22.12 -28.10 -19.97
C PHE A 372 22.09 -28.82 -18.62
N LEU A 373 21.52 -28.22 -17.57
CA LEU A 373 21.35 -28.89 -16.27
C LEU A 373 20.41 -30.10 -16.36
N GLU A 374 19.30 -29.98 -17.09
CA GLU A 374 18.29 -31.04 -17.21
C GLU A 374 18.78 -32.25 -18.02
N THR A 375 19.52 -32.03 -19.10
CA THR A 375 19.86 -33.08 -20.07
C THR A 375 21.19 -33.80 -19.79
N ARG A 376 22.02 -33.25 -18.91
CA ARG A 376 23.36 -33.80 -18.63
C ARG A 376 23.34 -34.75 -17.43
N ASP A 377 24.03 -35.87 -17.60
CA ASP A 377 24.34 -36.76 -16.51
C ASP A 377 25.62 -36.29 -15.79
N PHE A 378 25.45 -35.54 -14.71
CA PHE A 378 26.55 -35.09 -13.87
C PHE A 378 27.25 -36.23 -13.10
N GLY A 379 26.65 -37.43 -13.04
CA GLY A 379 27.23 -38.58 -12.34
C GLY A 379 28.42 -39.22 -13.08
N SER A 380 28.50 -39.06 -14.40
CA SER A 380 29.52 -39.69 -15.25
C SER A 380 30.50 -38.71 -15.92
N VAL A 381 30.28 -37.40 -15.77
CA VAL A 381 31.09 -36.37 -16.40
C VAL A 381 32.27 -35.98 -15.52
N VAL A 382 33.46 -36.00 -16.11
CA VAL A 382 34.72 -35.66 -15.48
C VAL A 382 35.42 -34.61 -16.33
N LEU A 383 35.96 -33.57 -15.68
CA LEU A 383 36.79 -32.53 -16.29
C LEU A 383 38.27 -32.87 -16.07
N ASP A 384 39.08 -32.72 -17.11
CA ASP A 384 40.53 -32.67 -16.93
C ASP A 384 40.98 -31.35 -16.31
N ARG A 385 42.25 -31.28 -15.89
CA ARG A 385 42.81 -30.10 -15.24
C ARG A 385 42.77 -28.84 -16.12
N GLU A 386 43.00 -28.99 -17.42
CA GLU A 386 42.99 -27.87 -18.37
C GLU A 386 41.59 -27.27 -18.51
N SER A 387 40.57 -28.12 -18.72
CA SER A 387 39.17 -27.68 -18.83
C SER A 387 38.64 -27.11 -17.51
N ALA A 388 39.03 -27.70 -16.38
CA ALA A 388 38.67 -27.17 -15.07
C ALA A 388 39.28 -25.79 -14.83
N HIS A 389 40.53 -25.56 -15.27
CA HIS A 389 41.15 -24.24 -15.22
C HIS A 389 40.49 -23.24 -16.17
N GLU A 390 40.13 -23.63 -17.39
CA GLU A 390 39.35 -22.76 -18.31
C GLU A 390 37.98 -22.37 -17.72
N LEU A 391 37.30 -23.29 -17.03
CA LEU A 391 36.04 -22.99 -16.35
C LEU A 391 36.21 -21.88 -15.29
N THR A 392 37.33 -21.87 -14.56
CA THR A 392 37.60 -20.84 -13.55
C THR A 392 37.62 -19.42 -14.13
N LYS A 393 38.00 -19.24 -15.40
CA LYS A 393 38.06 -17.92 -16.05
C LYS A 393 36.67 -17.28 -16.21
N SER A 394 35.63 -18.10 -16.34
CA SER A 394 34.23 -17.65 -16.51
C SER A 394 33.38 -17.87 -15.25
N ILE A 395 33.98 -18.29 -14.14
CA ILE A 395 33.26 -18.66 -12.92
C ILE A 395 32.49 -17.50 -12.32
N THR A 396 33.01 -16.27 -12.44
CA THR A 396 32.39 -15.01 -12.02
C THR A 396 31.03 -14.82 -12.68
N THR A 397 30.95 -15.00 -14.00
CA THR A 397 29.69 -14.88 -14.75
C THR A 397 28.72 -16.00 -14.42
N LEU A 398 29.24 -17.22 -14.24
CA LEU A 398 28.43 -18.38 -13.87
C LEU A 398 27.86 -18.24 -12.45
N ASN A 399 28.67 -17.82 -11.47
CA ASN A 399 28.29 -17.69 -10.07
C ASN A 399 27.10 -16.75 -9.83
N ARG A 400 26.94 -15.71 -10.67
CA ARG A 400 25.77 -14.81 -10.63
C ARG A 400 24.45 -15.55 -10.84
N LEU A 401 24.47 -16.59 -11.66
CA LEU A 401 23.26 -17.27 -12.13
C LEU A 401 23.13 -18.70 -11.58
N LEU A 402 24.26 -19.35 -11.35
CA LEU A 402 24.39 -20.70 -10.83
C LEU A 402 25.71 -20.76 -10.02
N PRO A 403 25.67 -20.64 -8.68
CA PRO A 403 26.86 -20.72 -7.86
C PRO A 403 27.63 -22.00 -8.10
N VAL A 404 28.95 -21.90 -8.23
CA VAL A 404 29.88 -22.99 -8.45
C VAL A 404 30.97 -22.94 -7.37
N HIS A 405 31.01 -23.98 -6.55
CA HIS A 405 32.05 -24.15 -5.53
C HIS A 405 33.25 -24.85 -6.15
N LEU A 406 34.39 -24.17 -6.14
CA LEU A 406 35.67 -24.68 -6.64
C LEU A 406 36.47 -25.32 -5.51
N PRO A 407 37.26 -26.38 -5.79
CA PRO A 407 38.22 -26.92 -4.84
C PRO A 407 39.39 -25.95 -4.63
N ASP A 408 40.11 -26.10 -3.52
CA ASP A 408 41.18 -25.19 -3.09
C ASP A 408 42.26 -24.97 -4.16
N GLU A 409 42.56 -25.99 -4.96
CA GLU A 409 43.55 -25.98 -6.03
C GLU A 409 43.18 -25.04 -7.20
N LEU A 410 41.89 -24.80 -7.42
CA LEU A 410 41.35 -24.02 -8.53
C LEU A 410 40.82 -22.65 -8.10
N ALA A 411 40.49 -22.49 -6.82
CA ALA A 411 39.84 -21.29 -6.29
C ALA A 411 40.80 -20.11 -6.02
N GLY A 412 42.10 -20.27 -6.27
CA GLY A 412 43.11 -19.21 -6.08
C GLY A 412 43.32 -18.78 -4.62
N PRO A 413 44.12 -17.73 -4.37
CA PRO A 413 44.42 -17.28 -3.01
C PRO A 413 43.19 -16.70 -2.32
N VAL A 414 43.13 -16.85 -0.99
CA VAL A 414 42.11 -16.21 -0.16
C VAL A 414 42.60 -14.83 0.28
N LEU A 415 41.84 -13.80 -0.05
CA LEU A 415 42.06 -12.39 0.30
C LEU A 415 40.94 -11.95 1.25
N ASP A 416 41.25 -11.14 2.25
CA ASP A 416 40.21 -10.60 3.12
C ASP A 416 39.41 -9.48 2.41
N LEU A 417 38.11 -9.45 2.69
CA LEU A 417 37.18 -8.39 2.27
C LEU A 417 36.95 -7.45 3.44
N GLU A 418 37.28 -6.17 3.25
CA GLU A 418 36.94 -5.12 4.20
C GLU A 418 35.54 -4.60 3.87
N PRO A 419 34.54 -4.74 4.77
CA PRO A 419 33.17 -4.42 4.44
C PRO A 419 32.93 -2.91 4.39
N GLU A 420 32.61 -2.36 3.21
CA GLU A 420 32.07 -1.01 3.04
C GLU A 420 30.54 -1.10 2.91
N LEU A 421 29.80 -0.21 3.59
CA LEU A 421 28.34 -0.16 3.50
C LEU A 421 27.87 0.78 2.38
N LEU A 422 26.86 0.33 1.65
CA LEU A 422 26.21 1.04 0.57
C LEU A 422 24.69 1.07 0.79
N ILE A 423 24.12 2.27 0.76
CA ILE A 423 22.68 2.50 0.76
C ILE A 423 22.22 2.76 -0.68
N GLU A 424 21.36 1.89 -1.20
CA GLU A 424 20.66 2.07 -2.47
C GLU A 424 19.28 2.70 -2.22
N LEU A 425 19.00 3.79 -2.94
CA LEU A 425 17.78 4.57 -2.81
C LEU A 425 17.01 4.53 -4.13
N ARG A 426 15.74 4.11 -4.10
CA ARG A 426 14.86 4.11 -5.29
C ARG A 426 13.52 4.74 -4.97
N PRO A 427 13.09 5.80 -5.70
CA PRO A 427 11.76 6.36 -5.54
C PRO A 427 10.68 5.30 -5.79
N ARG A 428 9.57 5.36 -5.04
CA ARG A 428 8.39 4.53 -5.33
C ARG A 428 7.46 5.25 -6.28
N GLY A 429 6.73 4.49 -7.10
CA GLY A 429 5.61 5.03 -7.86
C GLY A 429 4.50 5.50 -6.91
N GLY A 430 4.07 6.76 -7.04
CA GLY A 430 3.11 7.39 -6.14
C GLY A 430 3.80 8.22 -5.05
N ALA A 431 4.27 7.58 -3.97
CA ALA A 431 4.93 8.24 -2.85
C ALA A 431 5.92 7.32 -2.11
N GLY A 432 6.96 7.91 -1.54
CA GLY A 432 7.93 7.25 -0.68
C GLY A 432 9.19 6.72 -1.39
N LEU A 433 9.92 5.86 -0.69
CA LEU A 433 11.28 5.46 -1.06
C LEU A 433 11.55 4.01 -0.65
N LEU A 434 12.15 3.25 -1.56
CA LEU A 434 12.76 1.96 -1.26
C LEU A 434 14.20 2.20 -0.84
N VAL A 435 14.59 1.58 0.28
CA VAL A 435 15.91 1.69 0.87
C VAL A 435 16.49 0.28 1.02
N ARG A 436 17.68 0.05 0.50
CA ARG A 436 18.42 -1.20 0.68
C ARG A 436 19.81 -0.91 1.20
N LEU A 437 20.22 -1.62 2.25
CA LEU A 437 21.58 -1.59 2.78
C LEU A 437 22.33 -2.85 2.35
N SER A 438 23.48 -2.68 1.72
CA SER A 438 24.30 -3.75 1.15
C SER A 438 25.78 -3.56 1.49
N ILE A 439 26.55 -4.65 1.38
CA ILE A 439 28.02 -4.65 1.37
C ILE A 439 28.51 -4.33 -0.04
N PHE A 440 29.49 -3.44 -0.11
CA PHE A 440 30.16 -3.01 -1.33
C PHE A 440 31.67 -3.28 -1.23
N ASP A 441 32.24 -3.76 -2.32
CA ASP A 441 33.67 -3.81 -2.60
C ASP A 441 33.80 -3.83 -4.13
N GLN A 442 34.76 -3.11 -4.69
CA GLN A 442 34.97 -3.02 -6.14
C GLN A 442 35.25 -4.38 -6.81
N ARG A 443 35.73 -5.36 -6.04
CA ARG A 443 36.01 -6.75 -6.48
C ARG A 443 34.74 -7.60 -6.49
N LEU A 444 33.66 -7.11 -5.89
CA LEU A 444 32.34 -7.73 -5.99
C LEU A 444 31.67 -7.33 -7.29
N ILE A 445 31.10 -8.33 -7.93
CA ILE A 445 30.25 -8.24 -9.10
C ILE A 445 28.95 -7.45 -8.83
N GLU A 446 28.39 -7.67 -7.65
CA GLU A 446 27.08 -7.19 -7.20
C GLU A 446 27.16 -6.89 -5.71
N THR A 447 26.22 -6.09 -5.23
CA THR A 447 26.14 -5.72 -3.83
C THR A 447 25.49 -6.85 -3.02
N LEU A 448 26.13 -7.24 -1.91
CA LEU A 448 25.71 -8.39 -1.11
C LEU A 448 24.90 -7.96 0.10
N THR A 449 23.98 -8.80 0.57
CA THR A 449 23.24 -8.54 1.81
C THR A 449 24.15 -8.83 3.03
N PRO A 450 24.25 -7.90 4.02
CA PRO A 450 25.13 -8.09 5.17
C PRO A 450 24.86 -9.40 5.93
N GLY A 451 25.93 -10.17 6.19
CA GLY A 451 25.88 -11.42 6.94
C GLY A 451 25.12 -12.58 6.28
N SER A 452 24.68 -12.40 5.04
CA SER A 452 23.98 -13.42 4.26
C SER A 452 24.87 -14.03 3.17
N GLY A 453 24.58 -15.27 2.79
CA GLY A 453 25.37 -16.03 1.81
C GLY A 453 26.65 -16.62 2.40
N GLU A 454 27.60 -16.96 1.52
CA GLU A 454 28.83 -17.63 1.92
C GLU A 454 29.87 -16.66 2.48
N SER A 455 30.66 -17.14 3.46
CA SER A 455 31.80 -16.41 4.02
C SER A 455 33.00 -16.36 3.07
N ILE A 456 32.99 -17.16 2.00
CA ILE A 456 33.98 -17.14 0.93
C ILE A 456 33.26 -16.80 -0.37
N TYR A 457 33.59 -15.66 -0.97
CA TYR A 457 33.04 -15.22 -2.24
C TYR A 457 34.06 -15.44 -3.35
N ASN A 458 33.72 -16.27 -4.33
CA ASN A 458 34.60 -16.56 -5.47
C ASN A 458 34.45 -15.47 -6.54
N THR A 459 35.56 -14.81 -6.89
CA THR A 459 35.60 -13.81 -7.97
C THR A 459 36.86 -14.00 -8.81
N VAL A 460 36.92 -13.35 -9.97
CA VAL A 460 38.10 -13.36 -10.85
C VAL A 460 38.52 -11.91 -11.04
N LEU A 461 39.75 -11.61 -10.66
CA LEU A 461 40.41 -10.33 -10.90
C LEU A 461 41.27 -10.45 -12.17
N ASP A 462 41.85 -9.33 -12.61
CA ASP A 462 42.75 -9.30 -13.78
C ASP A 462 43.93 -10.30 -13.64
N ASP A 463 44.38 -10.55 -12.41
CA ASP A 463 45.48 -11.47 -12.08
C ASP A 463 45.05 -12.94 -11.89
N GLY A 464 43.76 -13.26 -12.06
CA GLY A 464 43.21 -14.62 -11.96
C GLY A 464 42.12 -14.80 -10.89
N PRO A 465 41.67 -16.06 -10.66
CA PRO A 465 40.66 -16.37 -9.66
C PRO A 465 41.17 -16.09 -8.25
N VAL A 466 40.31 -15.51 -7.42
CA VAL A 466 40.58 -15.25 -5.99
C VAL A 466 39.33 -15.55 -5.16
N ARG A 467 39.55 -15.80 -3.87
CA ARG A 467 38.52 -16.00 -2.86
C ARG A 467 38.48 -14.82 -1.90
N LEU A 468 37.38 -14.09 -1.85
CA LEU A 468 37.20 -13.01 -0.89
C LEU A 468 36.61 -13.58 0.40
N ARG A 469 37.36 -13.50 1.51
CA ARG A 469 36.88 -13.89 2.83
C ARG A 469 36.11 -12.75 3.46
N ARG A 470 34.85 -13.02 3.76
CA ARG A 470 33.91 -12.13 4.41
C ARG A 470 33.81 -12.45 5.89
N ASP A 471 33.90 -11.42 6.72
CA ASP A 471 33.50 -11.51 8.13
C ASP A 471 32.00 -11.24 8.26
N LEU A 472 31.18 -12.29 8.07
CA LEU A 472 29.72 -12.20 8.15
C LEU A 472 29.23 -11.62 9.49
N SER A 473 29.96 -11.90 10.58
CA SER A 473 29.61 -11.41 11.91
C SER A 473 29.90 -9.91 12.05
N GLY A 474 31.07 -9.47 11.57
CA GLY A 474 31.47 -8.07 11.50
C GLY A 474 30.55 -7.25 10.57
N GLU A 475 30.16 -7.82 9.43
CA GLU A 475 29.19 -7.21 8.51
C GLU A 475 27.86 -6.91 9.21
N CYS A 476 27.31 -7.87 9.96
CA CYS A 476 26.08 -7.68 10.74
C CYS A 476 26.23 -6.63 11.83
N VAL A 477 27.35 -6.61 12.56
CA VAL A 477 27.61 -5.61 13.60
C VAL A 477 27.68 -4.20 12.99
N LEU A 478 28.40 -4.05 11.88
CA LEU A 478 28.52 -2.79 11.17
C LEU A 478 27.18 -2.32 10.62
N ALA A 479 26.43 -3.21 9.96
CA ALA A 479 25.12 -2.90 9.40
C ALA A 479 24.10 -2.52 10.48
N ASN A 480 24.04 -3.24 11.60
CA ASN A 480 23.14 -2.92 12.71
C ASN A 480 23.48 -1.56 13.35
N LYS A 481 24.76 -1.24 13.50
CA LYS A 481 25.19 0.09 13.96
C LYS A 481 24.66 1.20 13.05
N THR A 482 24.75 1.01 11.72
CA THR A 482 24.19 1.96 10.74
C THR A 482 22.67 2.04 10.82
N VAL A 483 21.98 0.90 10.99
CA VAL A 483 20.52 0.85 11.17
C VAL A 483 20.08 1.64 12.40
N GLU A 484 20.82 1.56 13.51
CA GLU A 484 20.56 2.34 14.72
C GLU A 484 20.87 3.82 14.51
N GLN A 485 22.05 4.15 13.97
CA GLN A 485 22.52 5.53 13.77
C GLN A 485 21.56 6.34 12.89
N PHE A 486 21.10 5.75 11.78
CA PHE A 486 20.20 6.40 10.83
C PHE A 486 18.74 6.02 11.02
N GLN A 487 18.43 5.34 12.13
CA GLN A 487 17.06 5.01 12.55
C GLN A 487 16.24 4.31 11.46
N LEU A 488 16.85 3.40 10.69
CA LEU A 488 16.15 2.67 9.61
C LEU A 488 15.00 1.79 10.13
N HIS A 489 15.00 1.48 11.44
CA HIS A 489 13.91 0.77 12.11
C HIS A 489 12.57 1.55 12.15
N GLU A 490 12.59 2.86 11.89
CA GLU A 490 11.37 3.67 11.75
C GLU A 490 10.68 3.46 10.39
N LEU A 491 11.39 2.91 9.40
CA LEU A 491 10.85 2.57 8.10
C LEU A 491 10.20 1.18 8.13
N SER A 492 9.25 0.93 7.23
CA SER A 492 8.58 -0.37 7.14
C SER A 492 9.53 -1.42 6.57
N SER A 493 9.68 -2.58 7.22
CA SER A 493 10.55 -3.66 6.74
C SER A 493 10.00 -4.32 5.46
N ASP A 494 10.86 -4.51 4.47
CA ASP A 494 10.61 -5.26 3.21
C ASP A 494 11.56 -6.47 3.07
N GLY A 495 12.13 -6.91 4.19
CA GLY A 495 13.01 -8.07 4.28
C GLY A 495 14.38 -7.73 4.86
N ALA A 496 15.31 -8.68 4.77
CA ALA A 496 16.65 -8.51 5.32
C ALA A 496 17.34 -7.27 4.73
N TYR A 497 17.66 -6.31 5.60
CA TYR A 497 18.30 -5.04 5.26
C TYR A 497 17.62 -4.26 4.11
N ARG A 498 16.28 -4.38 4.03
CA ARG A 498 15.43 -3.66 3.08
C ARG A 498 14.27 -3.00 3.80
N TRP A 499 14.02 -1.75 3.44
CA TRP A 499 12.97 -0.96 4.04
C TRP A 499 12.21 -0.13 3.01
N ILE A 500 11.02 0.27 3.41
CA ILE A 500 10.10 1.10 2.66
C ILE A 500 9.75 2.31 3.53
N ALA A 501 10.11 3.49 3.07
CA ALA A 501 9.41 4.70 3.45
C ALA A 501 8.07 4.71 2.70
N LEU A 502 6.97 4.61 3.45
CA LEU A 502 5.63 4.50 2.88
C LEU A 502 5.13 5.85 2.34
N THR A 503 5.65 6.94 2.89
CA THR A 503 5.27 8.32 2.54
C THR A 503 6.49 9.13 2.11
N ASP A 504 6.26 10.18 1.33
CA ASP A 504 7.31 11.14 0.97
C ASP A 504 7.94 11.78 2.20
N GLN A 505 7.14 12.02 3.24
CA GLN A 505 7.61 12.56 4.50
C GLN A 505 8.66 11.64 5.15
N GLN A 506 8.34 10.35 5.32
CA GLN A 506 9.30 9.37 5.86
C GLN A 506 10.56 9.27 5.02
N ALA A 507 10.41 9.31 3.69
CA ALA A 507 11.53 9.24 2.76
C ALA A 507 12.46 10.44 2.93
N LEU A 508 11.91 11.64 3.03
CA LEU A 508 12.68 12.87 3.15
C LEU A 508 13.28 13.06 4.53
N ASP A 509 12.61 12.65 5.61
CA ASP A 509 13.19 12.65 6.97
C ASP A 509 14.39 11.70 7.03
N PHE A 510 14.29 10.54 6.39
CA PHE A 510 15.43 9.64 6.24
C PHE A 510 16.57 10.24 5.40
N LEU A 511 16.26 10.85 4.25
CA LEU A 511 17.27 11.52 3.42
C LEU A 511 17.95 12.68 4.15
N SER A 512 17.20 13.46 4.94
CA SER A 512 17.74 14.58 5.71
C SER A 512 18.79 14.10 6.72
N ARG A 513 18.49 13.03 7.47
CA ARG A 513 19.45 12.39 8.39
C ARG A 513 20.73 11.92 7.69
N LEU A 514 20.60 11.36 6.48
CA LEU A 514 21.75 10.94 5.69
C LEU A 514 22.60 12.13 5.22
N TYR A 515 21.98 13.21 4.74
CA TYR A 515 22.71 14.40 4.28
C TYR A 515 23.34 15.19 5.43
N GLU A 516 22.68 15.29 6.58
CA GLU A 516 23.22 15.96 7.78
C GLU A 516 24.47 15.27 8.34
N ALA A 517 24.57 13.94 8.19
CA ALA A 517 25.72 13.18 8.65
C ALA A 517 26.98 13.37 7.79
N GLY A 518 26.87 13.91 6.56
CA GLY A 518 28.03 14.24 5.73
C GLY A 518 28.96 13.04 5.48
N GLU A 519 30.24 13.14 5.87
CA GLU A 519 31.24 12.07 5.69
C GLU A 519 30.98 10.84 6.59
N ASP A 520 30.18 10.98 7.65
CA ASP A 520 29.80 9.86 8.52
C ASP A 520 28.63 9.04 7.94
N ALA A 521 28.05 9.47 6.82
CA ALA A 521 27.01 8.74 6.11
C ALA A 521 27.61 7.56 5.30
N PRO A 522 26.93 6.40 5.26
CA PRO A 522 27.29 5.32 4.34
C PRO A 522 27.25 5.81 2.90
N ARG A 523 27.99 5.13 2.01
CA ARG A 523 27.96 5.45 0.58
C ARG A 523 26.52 5.36 0.07
N MET A 524 26.07 6.36 -0.70
CA MET A 524 24.72 6.40 -1.27
C MET A 524 24.76 6.29 -2.79
N ILE A 525 23.83 5.51 -3.36
CA ILE A 525 23.59 5.47 -4.81
C ILE A 525 22.11 5.56 -5.15
N TRP A 526 21.83 6.11 -6.33
CA TRP A 526 20.52 6.17 -6.97
C TRP A 526 20.57 5.38 -8.29
N PRO A 527 20.28 4.06 -8.28
CA PRO A 527 20.55 3.18 -9.43
C PRO A 527 19.88 3.59 -10.74
N GLU A 528 18.69 4.20 -10.68
CA GLU A 528 17.89 4.60 -11.85
C GLU A 528 18.10 6.08 -12.24
N GLY A 529 19.02 6.79 -11.58
CA GLY A 529 19.29 8.21 -11.83
C GLY A 529 18.20 9.18 -11.36
N GLU A 530 17.05 8.67 -10.91
CA GLU A 530 15.98 9.45 -10.29
C GLU A 530 16.35 9.82 -8.84
N SER A 531 16.14 11.08 -8.45
CA SER A 531 16.47 11.58 -7.10
C SER A 531 15.30 12.36 -6.51
N LEU A 532 14.97 12.13 -5.23
CA LEU A 532 14.20 13.09 -4.43
C LEU A 532 15.14 14.24 -4.03
N ARG A 533 14.74 15.50 -4.25
CA ARG A 533 15.59 16.67 -3.98
C ARG A 533 14.98 17.61 -2.96
N ILE A 534 15.79 17.99 -1.97
CA ILE A 534 15.48 19.11 -1.07
C ILE A 534 16.09 20.38 -1.69
N ARG A 535 15.24 21.31 -2.12
CA ARG A 535 15.61 22.56 -2.81
C ARG A 535 16.18 23.63 -1.87
N GLY A 536 15.92 23.51 -0.57
CA GLY A 536 16.44 24.40 0.46
C GLY A 536 15.53 24.47 1.69
N THR A 537 15.87 25.37 2.60
CA THR A 537 15.14 25.61 3.85
C THR A 537 14.33 26.91 3.76
N ILE A 538 13.05 26.85 4.14
CA ILE A 538 12.13 27.97 4.28
C ILE A 538 12.37 28.62 5.63
N ALA A 539 12.77 29.89 5.56
CA ALA A 539 12.95 30.78 6.70
C ALA A 539 11.85 31.87 6.70
N PRO A 540 11.60 32.56 7.82
CA PRO A 540 10.59 33.62 7.92
C PRO A 540 10.75 34.70 6.85
N SER A 541 11.99 35.09 6.53
CA SER A 541 12.30 36.10 5.51
C SER A 541 11.87 35.73 4.09
N SER A 542 11.60 34.45 3.83
CA SER A 542 11.15 33.98 2.51
C SER A 542 9.62 34.04 2.35
N LEU A 543 8.87 34.23 3.44
CA LEU A 543 7.42 34.37 3.44
C LEU A 543 7.04 35.84 3.25
N ARG A 544 6.08 36.12 2.37
CA ARG A 544 5.40 37.41 2.28
C ARG A 544 3.93 37.22 2.60
N VAL A 545 3.38 38.05 3.46
CA VAL A 545 1.98 37.98 3.89
C VAL A 545 1.26 39.26 3.49
N GLN A 546 0.05 39.11 2.96
CA GLN A 546 -0.86 40.18 2.64
C GLN A 546 -2.10 40.06 3.54
N ILE A 547 -2.50 41.18 4.14
CA ILE A 547 -3.66 41.28 5.01
C ILE A 547 -4.61 42.34 4.45
N ASP A 548 -5.80 41.89 4.04
CA ASP A 548 -6.82 42.69 3.38
C ASP A 548 -8.05 42.91 4.27
N ASP A 549 -8.78 44.00 4.04
CA ASP A 549 -9.99 44.34 4.80
C ASP A 549 -11.19 43.51 4.32
N SER A 550 -11.93 42.95 5.27
CA SER A 550 -13.27 42.40 5.07
C SER A 550 -14.22 42.97 6.14
N GLN A 551 -15.52 42.72 5.99
CA GLN A 551 -16.58 43.41 6.73
C GLN A 551 -16.42 43.27 8.26
N ASP A 552 -16.28 42.03 8.76
CA ASP A 552 -16.16 41.74 10.20
C ASP A 552 -14.82 41.08 10.59
N TRP A 553 -13.89 40.95 9.64
CA TRP A 553 -12.59 40.27 9.83
C TRP A 553 -11.53 40.81 8.87
N PHE A 554 -10.28 40.39 9.05
CA PHE A 554 -9.21 40.56 8.08
C PHE A 554 -9.01 39.28 7.27
N GLY A 555 -8.86 39.40 5.95
CA GLY A 555 -8.41 38.31 5.10
C GLY A 555 -6.88 38.20 5.15
N VAL A 556 -6.35 36.99 5.27
CA VAL A 556 -4.91 36.72 5.28
C VAL A 556 -4.56 35.84 4.10
N SER A 557 -3.55 36.25 3.34
CA SER A 557 -2.94 35.43 2.30
C SER A 557 -1.42 35.56 2.36
N GLY A 558 -0.70 34.63 1.74
CA GLY A 558 0.75 34.73 1.73
C GLY A 558 1.40 33.75 0.78
N THR A 559 2.64 34.04 0.42
CA THR A 559 3.43 33.22 -0.51
C THR A 559 4.88 33.13 -0.05
N VAL A 560 5.50 31.96 -0.26
CA VAL A 560 6.93 31.73 -0.12
C VAL A 560 7.54 31.48 -1.48
N ASP A 561 8.67 32.13 -1.79
CA ASP A 561 9.48 31.80 -2.97
C ASP A 561 10.72 31.01 -2.54
N ILE A 562 10.88 29.80 -3.08
CA ILE A 562 12.07 28.99 -2.88
C ILE A 562 12.49 28.31 -4.18
N GLY A 563 13.71 28.59 -4.63
CA GLY A 563 14.27 27.99 -5.85
C GLY A 563 13.46 28.29 -7.11
N GLY A 564 12.75 29.44 -7.17
CA GLY A 564 11.92 29.84 -8.32
C GLY A 564 10.54 29.17 -8.35
N LYS A 565 10.10 28.61 -7.22
CA LYS A 565 8.76 28.03 -7.03
C LYS A 565 8.04 28.81 -5.93
N GLN A 566 6.77 29.12 -6.18
CA GLN A 566 5.90 29.76 -5.19
C GLN A 566 5.04 28.73 -4.48
N ILE A 567 4.97 28.85 -3.16
CA ILE A 567 4.16 28.02 -2.25
C ILE A 567 3.19 28.95 -1.54
N ALA A 568 1.90 28.59 -1.45
CA ALA A 568 0.95 29.39 -0.70
C ALA A 568 1.15 29.21 0.83
N LEU A 569 0.86 30.25 1.60
CA LEU A 569 0.87 30.20 3.08
C LEU A 569 -0.05 29.08 3.59
N LYS A 570 -1.19 28.88 2.93
CA LYS A 570 -2.11 27.78 3.23
C LYS A 570 -1.42 26.42 3.17
N ASP A 571 -0.65 26.13 2.12
CA ASP A 571 0.03 24.85 1.97
C ASP A 571 1.10 24.63 3.03
N LEU A 572 1.74 25.72 3.50
CA LEU A 572 2.67 25.69 4.63
C LEU A 572 1.95 25.35 5.93
N LEU A 573 0.86 26.06 6.23
CA LEU A 573 0.05 25.80 7.43
C LEU A 573 -0.52 24.38 7.42
N ASP A 574 -1.06 23.92 6.30
CA ASP A 574 -1.56 22.55 6.12
C ASP A 574 -0.45 21.51 6.35
N ALA A 575 0.78 21.80 5.92
CA ALA A 575 1.92 20.95 6.19
C ALA A 575 2.22 20.88 7.69
N VAL A 576 2.30 22.03 8.37
CA VAL A 576 2.63 22.03 9.80
C VAL A 576 1.51 21.45 10.67
N THR A 577 0.23 21.70 10.36
CA THR A 577 -0.92 21.10 11.05
C THR A 577 -0.90 19.57 10.94
N GLN A 578 -0.43 19.03 9.81
CA GLN A 578 -0.23 17.59 9.61
C GLN A 578 1.10 17.08 10.21
N ARG A 579 1.78 17.89 11.03
CA ARG A 579 3.10 17.63 11.63
C ARG A 579 4.18 17.31 10.61
N ARG A 580 4.07 17.86 9.39
CA ARG A 580 5.08 17.77 8.34
C ARG A 580 6.05 18.93 8.48
N ASN A 581 7.34 18.64 8.34
CA ASN A 581 8.43 19.63 8.31
C ASN A 581 8.83 20.01 6.86
N LEU A 582 8.17 19.46 5.85
CA LEU A 582 8.50 19.60 4.44
C LEU A 582 7.26 19.92 3.60
N VAL A 583 7.46 20.78 2.60
CA VAL A 583 6.42 21.15 1.63
C VAL A 583 6.89 20.84 0.23
N ARG A 584 6.00 20.23 -0.56
CA ARG A 584 6.27 19.89 -1.95
C ARG A 584 6.26 21.15 -2.81
N VAL A 585 7.31 21.35 -3.61
CA VAL A 585 7.48 22.52 -4.49
C VAL A 585 7.49 22.17 -5.99
N GLY A 586 7.55 20.88 -6.30
CA GLY A 586 7.57 20.36 -7.66
C GLY A 586 7.31 18.86 -7.71
N ASP A 587 7.59 18.26 -8.87
CA ASP A 587 7.60 16.81 -8.99
C ASP A 587 8.88 16.27 -8.36
N ARG A 588 8.74 15.47 -7.29
CA ARG A 588 9.88 14.91 -6.51
C ARG A 588 10.85 15.95 -5.93
N GLU A 589 10.37 17.19 -5.75
CA GLU A 589 11.12 18.30 -5.16
C GLU A 589 10.39 18.90 -3.95
N PHE A 590 11.14 19.10 -2.87
CA PHE A 590 10.61 19.52 -1.58
C PHE A 590 11.44 20.65 -0.97
N ALA A 591 10.82 21.42 -0.09
CA ALA A 591 11.45 22.47 0.70
C ALA A 591 11.22 22.20 2.19
N GLN A 592 12.26 22.32 3.00
CA GLN A 592 12.22 22.06 4.44
C GLN A 592 11.82 23.32 5.19
N ILE A 593 10.87 23.26 6.11
CA ILE A 593 10.54 24.36 7.02
C ILE A 593 11.53 24.30 8.19
N SER A 594 12.21 25.40 8.49
CA SER A 594 13.10 25.46 9.67
C SER A 594 12.30 25.22 10.97
N ASP A 595 12.87 24.48 11.93
CA ASP A 595 12.18 24.13 13.18
C ASP A 595 11.68 25.36 13.96
N THR A 596 12.48 26.43 13.96
CA THR A 596 12.12 27.71 14.60
C THR A 596 10.92 28.37 13.94
N PHE A 597 10.80 28.28 12.61
CA PHE A 597 9.68 28.87 11.88
C PHE A 597 8.45 27.98 11.95
N ARG A 598 8.65 26.66 12.00
CA ARG A 598 7.58 25.66 12.12
C ARG A 598 6.68 25.93 13.33
N SER A 599 7.27 26.15 14.51
CA SER A 599 6.49 26.41 15.73
C SER A 599 5.68 27.72 15.65
N ARG A 600 6.18 28.73 14.93
CA ARG A 600 5.44 29.98 14.68
C ARG A 600 4.28 29.76 13.71
N LEU A 601 4.49 28.98 12.65
CA LEU A 601 3.45 28.62 11.68
C LEU A 601 2.35 27.77 12.32
N GLU A 602 2.69 26.84 13.21
CA GLU A 602 1.75 26.07 14.04
C GLU A 602 0.79 27.00 14.80
N GLN A 603 1.35 27.92 15.60
CA GLN A 603 0.58 28.88 16.39
C GLN A 603 -0.23 29.85 15.52
N LEU A 604 0.32 30.22 14.35
CA LEU A 604 -0.37 31.07 13.39
C LEU A 604 -1.60 30.34 12.81
N GLY A 605 -1.46 29.07 12.44
CA GLY A 605 -2.55 28.22 11.97
C GLY A 605 -3.66 28.07 13.01
N ASP A 606 -3.31 27.88 14.28
CA ASP A 606 -4.28 27.79 15.39
C ASP A 606 -5.06 29.10 15.65
N THR A 607 -4.49 30.24 15.26
CA THR A 607 -5.08 31.57 15.45
C THR A 607 -6.01 31.97 14.28
N LEU A 608 -5.79 31.39 13.09
CA LEU A 608 -6.52 31.69 11.87
C LEU A 608 -7.83 30.88 11.78
N VAL A 609 -8.89 31.53 11.29
CA VAL A 609 -10.17 30.86 10.99
C VAL A 609 -10.25 30.58 9.50
N TYR A 610 -10.52 29.32 9.15
CA TYR A 610 -10.70 28.90 7.75
C TYR A 610 -12.19 28.83 7.39
N GLU A 611 -12.60 29.62 6.38
CA GLU A 611 -13.98 29.62 5.90
C GLU A 611 -14.00 29.90 4.39
N ASN A 612 -14.74 29.09 3.62
CA ASN A 612 -14.85 29.20 2.15
C ASN A 612 -13.51 29.27 1.40
N GLY A 613 -12.47 28.62 1.91
CA GLY A 613 -11.13 28.63 1.32
C GLY A 613 -10.28 29.86 1.63
N GLU A 614 -10.80 30.81 2.42
CA GLU A 614 -10.08 32.00 2.87
C GLU A 614 -9.61 31.84 4.33
N MET A 615 -8.43 32.37 4.64
CA MET A 615 -7.91 32.47 6.00
C MET A 615 -8.31 33.83 6.57
N LYS A 616 -8.93 33.83 7.75
CA LYS A 616 -9.50 35.02 8.39
C LYS A 616 -8.91 35.24 9.77
N VAL A 617 -8.74 36.50 10.15
CA VAL A 617 -8.33 36.93 11.49
C VAL A 617 -9.41 37.84 12.06
N ALA A 618 -9.92 37.48 13.24
CA ALA A 618 -10.79 38.37 14.00
C ALA A 618 -9.98 39.50 14.64
N ASP A 619 -10.59 40.68 14.81
CA ASP A 619 -9.93 41.86 15.38
C ASP A 619 -9.27 41.59 16.74
N ALA A 620 -9.87 40.72 17.56
CA ALA A 620 -9.33 40.33 18.86
C ALA A 620 -8.02 39.51 18.79
N ALA A 621 -7.75 38.85 17.66
CA ALA A 621 -6.58 38.00 17.45
C ALA A 621 -5.43 38.71 16.71
N VAL A 622 -5.66 39.95 16.23
CA VAL A 622 -4.67 40.79 15.53
C VAL A 622 -3.32 40.87 16.26
N PRO A 623 -3.24 41.18 17.57
CA PRO A 623 -1.95 41.27 18.25
C PRO A 623 -1.20 39.94 18.29
N ALA A 624 -1.89 38.82 18.48
CA ALA A 624 -1.26 37.50 18.46
C ALA A 624 -0.70 37.17 17.07
N VAL A 625 -1.44 37.48 16.00
CA VAL A 625 -0.98 37.28 14.62
C VAL A 625 0.22 38.19 14.29
N ALA A 626 0.19 39.44 14.72
CA ALA A 626 1.30 40.38 14.52
C ALA A 626 2.59 39.91 15.20
N ASP A 627 2.50 39.43 16.45
CA ASP A 627 3.64 38.88 17.19
C ASP A 627 4.20 37.61 16.53
N LEU A 628 3.33 36.72 16.06
CA LEU A 628 3.72 35.47 15.40
C LEU A 628 4.41 35.72 14.05
N LEU A 629 3.96 36.73 13.29
CA LEU A 629 4.59 37.13 12.03
C LEU A 629 5.90 37.89 12.26
N GLY A 630 6.00 38.67 13.34
CA GLY A 630 7.22 39.36 13.75
C GLY A 630 7.76 40.34 12.69
N ALA A 631 8.95 40.89 12.95
CA ALA A 631 9.60 41.86 12.05
C ALA A 631 10.39 41.22 10.90
N ASP A 632 10.58 39.90 10.94
CA ASP A 632 11.38 39.13 9.99
C ASP A 632 10.56 38.57 8.82
N VAL A 633 9.23 38.70 8.86
CA VAL A 633 8.31 38.39 7.76
C VAL A 633 7.86 39.69 7.08
N PRO A 634 8.13 39.88 5.78
CA PRO A 634 7.54 40.98 5.01
C PRO A 634 6.00 40.99 5.01
N LEU A 635 5.40 42.10 5.44
CA LEU A 635 3.94 42.29 5.53
C LEU A 635 3.44 43.42 4.61
N GLU A 636 2.37 43.15 3.89
CA GLU A 636 1.54 44.17 3.22
C GLU A 636 0.17 44.19 3.91
N VAL A 637 -0.18 45.29 4.56
CA VAL A 637 -1.38 45.35 5.43
C VAL A 637 -2.23 46.58 5.12
N THR A 638 -3.53 46.50 5.39
CA THR A 638 -4.45 47.63 5.26
C THR A 638 -4.24 48.71 6.32
N ALA A 639 -4.81 49.90 6.07
CA ALA A 639 -4.79 50.99 7.04
C ALA A 639 -5.57 50.64 8.32
N ARG A 640 -6.64 49.84 8.21
CA ARG A 640 -7.43 49.38 9.37
C ARG A 640 -6.58 48.49 10.27
N TRP A 641 -5.78 47.57 9.71
CA TRP A 641 -4.87 46.72 10.49
C TRP A 641 -3.92 47.56 11.36
N ASN A 642 -3.24 48.55 10.77
CA ASN A 642 -2.36 49.47 11.51
C ASN A 642 -3.13 50.24 12.58
N SER A 643 -4.35 50.68 12.28
CA SER A 643 -5.18 51.40 13.26
C SER A 643 -5.55 50.54 14.47
N VAL A 644 -5.77 49.23 14.28
CA VAL A 644 -6.03 48.28 15.37
C VAL A 644 -4.79 48.12 16.25
N ILE A 645 -3.61 47.96 15.65
CA ILE A 645 -2.33 47.88 16.38
C ILE A 645 -2.06 49.18 17.17
N ASP A 646 -2.19 50.34 16.53
CA ASP A 646 -2.01 51.65 17.18
C ASP A 646 -2.99 51.84 18.35
N THR A 647 -4.24 51.38 18.20
CA THR A 647 -5.25 51.43 19.27
C THR A 647 -4.86 50.52 20.44
N LEU A 648 -4.34 49.33 20.17
CA LEU A 648 -3.88 48.38 21.19
C LEU A 648 -2.68 48.92 21.97
N ASP A 649 -1.72 49.55 21.28
CA ASP A 649 -0.58 50.19 21.93
C ASP A 649 -1.03 51.34 22.83
N ALA A 650 -1.97 52.17 22.36
CA ALA A 650 -2.54 53.26 23.15
C ALA A 650 -3.36 52.77 24.37
N LEU A 651 -3.97 51.59 24.28
CA LEU A 651 -4.75 50.97 25.36
C LEU A 651 -3.88 50.48 26.54
N GLY A 652 -2.61 50.16 26.29
CA GLY A 652 -1.67 49.78 27.36
C GLY A 652 -1.55 50.86 28.44
N ASP A 653 -1.54 52.13 28.03
CA ASP A 653 -1.46 53.29 28.90
C ASP A 653 -2.84 53.83 29.32
N TYR A 654 -3.93 53.23 28.86
CA TYR A 654 -5.29 53.66 29.20
C TYR A 654 -5.66 53.25 30.62
N HIS A 655 -5.70 54.25 31.51
CA HIS A 655 -6.05 54.15 32.93
C HIS A 655 -7.04 55.27 33.28
N PRO A 656 -8.33 55.13 32.89
CA PRO A 656 -9.31 56.16 33.18
C PRO A 656 -9.56 56.24 34.69
N ASP A 657 -9.85 57.43 35.19
CA ASP A 657 -10.31 57.60 36.55
C ASP A 657 -11.68 56.94 36.75
N LYS A 658 -11.91 56.51 37.99
CA LYS A 658 -13.20 55.97 38.40
C LYS A 658 -14.31 57.02 38.21
N PRO A 659 -15.51 56.63 37.71
CA PRO A 659 -16.64 57.55 37.60
C PRO A 659 -17.06 58.14 38.95
N GLU A 660 -17.25 59.46 39.00
CA GLU A 660 -17.66 60.19 40.21
C GLU A 660 -19.02 59.73 40.77
N SER A 661 -19.88 59.14 39.93
CA SER A 661 -21.20 58.63 40.32
C SER A 661 -21.16 57.32 41.11
N LEU A 662 -20.00 56.67 41.22
CA LEU A 662 -19.85 55.38 41.87
C LEU A 662 -19.18 55.54 43.25
N ASP A 663 -19.97 55.66 44.31
CA ASP A 663 -19.47 55.93 45.67
C ASP A 663 -18.97 54.66 46.39
N VAL A 664 -17.74 54.22 46.07
CA VAL A 664 -17.08 53.03 46.64
C VAL A 664 -15.56 53.24 46.70
N ASP A 665 -14.90 52.88 47.79
CA ASP A 665 -13.42 52.82 47.79
C ASP A 665 -12.96 51.49 47.20
N TYR A 666 -12.28 51.54 46.05
CA TYR A 666 -11.70 50.35 45.43
C TYR A 666 -10.40 49.94 46.11
N ARG A 667 -10.26 48.64 46.39
CA ARG A 667 -8.95 48.02 46.66
C ARG A 667 -8.15 47.94 45.37
N ASP A 668 -6.83 47.84 45.46
CA ASP A 668 -5.91 47.84 44.31
C ASP A 668 -6.35 46.87 43.19
N TYR A 669 -6.66 45.61 43.52
CA TYR A 669 -7.11 44.63 42.53
C TYR A 669 -8.46 44.98 41.86
N GLN A 670 -9.33 45.74 42.54
CA GLN A 670 -10.61 46.18 41.97
C GLN A 670 -10.40 47.35 41.00
N MET A 671 -9.41 48.21 41.27
CA MET A 671 -8.99 49.24 40.34
C MET A 671 -8.35 48.62 39.10
N ASP A 672 -7.50 47.60 39.27
CA ASP A 672 -6.92 46.85 38.15
C ASP A 672 -8.00 46.18 37.29
N GLY A 673 -9.00 45.55 37.94
CA GLY A 673 -10.16 44.98 37.26
C GLY A 673 -11.00 46.03 36.52
N PHE A 674 -11.17 47.22 37.11
CA PHE A 674 -11.84 48.34 36.44
C PHE A 674 -11.07 48.84 35.22
N HIS A 675 -9.75 49.03 35.33
CA HIS A 675 -8.92 49.41 34.19
C HIS A 675 -8.97 48.36 33.07
N TRP A 676 -8.93 47.08 33.42
CA TRP A 676 -9.06 45.99 32.44
C TRP A 676 -10.40 46.02 31.70
N LEU A 677 -11.51 46.18 32.42
CA LEU A 677 -12.84 46.32 31.80
C LEU A 677 -12.97 47.58 30.95
N ALA A 678 -12.40 48.71 31.41
CA ALA A 678 -12.42 49.95 30.67
C ALA A 678 -11.63 49.86 29.36
N ARG A 679 -10.50 49.15 29.35
CA ARG A 679 -9.73 48.85 28.14
C ARG A 679 -10.52 48.01 27.15
N LEU A 680 -11.15 46.91 27.62
CA LEU A 680 -12.00 46.08 26.76
C LEU A 680 -13.18 46.84 26.17
N SER A 681 -13.81 47.70 26.97
CA SER A 681 -14.89 48.56 26.50
C SER A 681 -14.42 49.60 25.50
N HIS A 682 -13.23 50.17 25.68
CA HIS A 682 -12.66 51.16 24.76
C HIS A 682 -12.18 50.50 23.46
N TRP A 683 -11.70 49.26 23.53
CA TRP A 683 -11.31 48.46 22.38
C TRP A 683 -12.50 47.98 21.54
N GLY A 684 -13.68 47.80 22.16
CA GLY A 684 -14.91 47.43 21.46
C GLY A 684 -15.08 45.92 21.20
N VAL A 685 -14.16 45.08 21.66
CA VAL A 685 -14.23 43.60 21.53
C VAL A 685 -15.16 42.93 22.55
N GLY A 686 -15.64 43.69 23.55
CA GLY A 686 -16.43 43.16 24.66
C GLY A 686 -15.62 42.28 25.63
N GLY A 687 -16.26 41.77 26.67
CA GLY A 687 -15.62 40.88 27.64
C GLY A 687 -16.63 40.29 28.62
N ILE A 688 -16.45 39.01 28.96
CA ILE A 688 -17.26 38.31 29.96
C ILE A 688 -16.35 37.97 31.13
N LEU A 689 -16.69 38.45 32.33
CA LEU A 689 -16.02 38.05 33.56
C LEU A 689 -16.54 36.66 33.94
N ALA A 690 -15.68 35.64 33.84
CA ALA A 690 -15.99 34.26 34.24
C ALA A 690 -15.67 34.02 35.71
#